data_AF-A0A9D8G4Y1-F1
#
_entry.id   AF-A0A9D8G4Y1-F1
#
_cell.length_a   1.000
_cell.length_b   1.000
_cell.length_c   1.000
_cell.angle_alpha   90.00
_cell.angle_beta   90.00
_cell.angle_gamma   90.00
#
_symmetry.space_group_name_H-M   'P 1'
#
loop_
_entity.id
_entity.type
_entity.pdbx_description
1 polymer ?
#
loop_
_entity_poly.entity_id
_entity_poly.type
_entity_poly.pdbx_seq_one_letter_code
_entity_poly.pdbx_strand_id
1 'polypeptide(L)'
;MASGRPNIWPTMTAIVAAAFLFIALPDSARSWAPSFLRSPTFHLGLDLAGGTQLDFRISEEEMQQQVDSIQKEIDGLTARGVAGDSIILLQNQLRSIETQRTSIVEAIRTVLERRINSLGVSEATITPSYIGNEKHLLVECPGIIETQKCIDTVGKTIQLEFKEEQTEPTPEYEKEIRARVQSVRTRLKEPGESLAKVGEDIGADLGVSYTTEARYFRDQLPKGLEGIWNRGPRDGILPFDATVKANATDSAGQPTTTDVPGVFLVEVLRARTATGRLVNEAPKAFDILQADDSTLSHTSHIEKKLDAGVPAPIVQAIKSMQPGALKPVTLEKGAAILFLRKFVPGQTQMRASHILVAYKGASSAGEEVTRTKEEALAVALDLRRQLASGTKFETLARSHSDGPSGKEGGSLGTFGLGTMVPAFEQAALQLKTGEVSAPVETQFGYHLIRMDAPPAPTGDIASYELLTIRGADAGSRAVEIIGRLQRGAVEAREDQIVLRTLFFSLLPTGWKDTQLDGTHFRSASVTMDPTTNIPIVQIAFDDEGAKLFEQLTKNNIGKRLAIFVGGQLISAPTVQQAIVGGTAVITGSQTFEEANALATDLNTGAIPAPIYLTGQRTVEATLGAEALAMSLKAGLVGMVVLMLFMLVVYRLLGVIANIALLFYVLIFIALLKLPLFLFSHTYIVLTLAGVAGMILSIGMAIDANVLIFERIKEEVRKGKILKTASETGFNKAWSSIRDGNISTLITCAVLFVIGTSIVRGFAITLATGIFISMFTAIIVTRWMIRKVADMPIAEKMGLFVSGAKARQNP
;
A
#
# COMPACT_ATOMS: atom_id res chain seq x y z
N MET A 1 50.69 45.26 44.68
CA MET A 1 49.76 45.57 43.59
C MET A 1 48.71 44.47 43.50
N ALA A 2 47.51 44.76 43.99
CA ALA A 2 46.36 43.87 43.94
C ALA A 2 45.65 44.07 42.60
N SER A 3 45.76 43.13 41.67
CA SER A 3 44.94 43.11 40.45
C SER A 3 43.70 42.26 40.71
N GLY A 4 42.58 42.95 40.98
CA GLY A 4 41.26 42.35 41.03
C GLY A 4 40.89 41.77 39.67
N ARG A 5 41.10 40.47 39.51
CA ARG A 5 40.37 39.72 38.49
C ARG A 5 38.92 39.64 38.95
N PRO A 6 37.92 39.98 38.11
CA PRO A 6 36.55 40.01 38.56
C PRO A 6 36.13 38.60 38.99
N ASN A 7 35.24 38.53 39.98
CA ASN A 7 34.66 37.34 40.60
C ASN A 7 33.79 36.50 39.63
N ILE A 8 34.21 36.36 38.37
CA ILE A 8 33.43 35.79 37.27
C ILE A 8 33.16 34.31 37.51
N TRP A 9 34.17 33.55 37.93
CA TRP A 9 34.01 32.10 38.14
C TRP A 9 32.99 31.76 39.25
N PRO A 10 33.02 32.40 40.44
CA PRO A 10 32.00 32.17 41.46
C PRO A 10 30.59 32.60 41.07
N THR A 11 30.44 33.77 40.41
CA THR A 11 29.11 34.24 39.99
C THR A 11 28.54 33.36 38.88
N MET A 12 29.37 32.93 37.92
CA MET A 12 28.96 31.95 36.92
C MET A 12 28.63 30.60 37.54
N THR A 13 29.41 30.12 38.52
CA THR A 13 29.11 28.87 39.23
C THR A 13 27.80 28.96 40.00
N ALA A 14 27.50 30.09 40.64
CA ALA A 14 26.25 30.33 41.35
C ALA A 14 25.05 30.45 40.40
N ILE A 15 25.21 31.12 39.26
CA ILE A 15 24.17 31.24 38.22
C ILE A 15 23.89 29.87 37.59
N VAL A 16 24.93 29.10 37.28
CA VAL A 16 24.83 27.75 36.73
C VAL A 16 24.20 26.81 37.76
N ALA A 17 24.61 26.87 39.03
CA ALA A 17 24.00 26.10 40.10
C ALA A 17 22.53 26.49 40.32
N ALA A 18 22.17 27.77 40.25
CA ALA A 18 20.78 28.22 40.34
C ALA A 18 19.93 27.76 39.14
N ALA A 19 20.51 27.75 37.93
CA ALA A 19 19.86 27.21 36.74
C ALA A 19 19.62 25.69 36.85
N PHE A 20 20.62 24.93 37.33
CA PHE A 20 20.45 23.50 37.60
C PHE A 20 19.44 23.24 38.74
N LEU A 21 19.43 24.07 39.78
CA LEU A 21 18.46 24.00 40.89
C LEU A 21 17.03 24.15 40.36
N PHE A 22 16.80 25.09 39.45
CA PHE A 22 15.51 25.31 38.82
C PHE A 22 15.03 24.09 38.01
N ILE A 23 15.93 23.42 37.29
CA ILE A 23 15.64 22.22 36.48
C ILE A 23 15.39 20.98 37.36
N ALA A 24 16.00 20.93 38.55
CA ALA A 24 15.84 19.85 39.51
C ALA A 24 14.50 19.88 40.28
N LEU A 25 13.85 21.05 40.43
CA LEU A 25 12.62 21.23 41.23
C LEU A 25 11.46 20.30 40.80
N PRO A 26 10.54 19.89 41.68
CA PRO A 26 9.36 19.11 41.30
C PRO A 26 8.43 19.88 40.35
N ASP A 27 7.67 19.19 39.50
CA ASP A 27 6.80 19.82 38.50
C ASP A 27 5.71 20.70 39.13
N SER A 28 5.25 20.34 40.34
CA SER A 28 4.31 21.14 41.14
C SER A 28 4.85 22.53 41.50
N ALA A 29 6.17 22.67 41.65
CA ALA A 29 6.85 23.95 41.93
C ALA A 29 7.18 24.75 40.66
N ARG A 30 7.01 24.15 39.47
CA ARG A 30 7.29 24.74 38.14
C ARG A 30 6.03 25.10 37.34
N SER A 31 4.86 25.03 37.96
CA SER A 31 3.56 25.33 37.33
C SER A 31 3.46 26.74 36.72
N TRP A 32 4.25 27.70 37.23
CA TRP A 32 4.32 29.07 36.74
C TRP A 32 5.31 29.28 35.56
N ALA A 33 6.17 28.31 35.25
CA ALA A 33 7.16 28.40 34.17
C ALA A 33 6.54 28.12 32.78
N PRO A 34 7.07 28.62 31.66
CA PRO A 34 6.63 28.23 30.31
C PRO A 34 6.72 26.71 30.05
N SER A 35 5.86 26.16 29.19
CA SER A 35 5.74 24.71 28.92
C SER A 35 7.05 24.04 28.51
N PHE A 36 7.93 24.73 27.76
CA PHE A 36 9.24 24.21 27.35
C PHE A 36 10.24 24.01 28.51
N LEU A 37 9.97 24.55 29.71
CA LEU A 37 10.78 24.37 30.93
C LEU A 37 10.15 23.40 31.93
N ARG A 38 8.92 22.91 31.67
CA ARG A 38 8.15 22.10 32.62
C ARG A 38 8.47 20.61 32.60
N SER A 39 8.93 20.04 31.49
CA SER A 39 9.11 18.58 31.41
C SER A 39 10.51 18.16 30.95
N PRO A 40 11.34 17.72 31.91
CA PRO A 40 12.29 16.66 31.68
C PRO A 40 11.93 15.51 32.62
N THR A 41 11.14 14.58 32.11
CA THR A 41 10.87 13.29 32.75
C THR A 41 12.17 12.51 32.88
N PHE A 42 12.33 11.72 33.95
CA PHE A 42 13.45 10.78 34.01
C PHE A 42 13.25 9.70 32.94
N HIS A 43 14.29 9.47 32.14
CA HIS A 43 14.31 8.36 31.20
C HIS A 43 14.70 7.10 31.98
N LEU A 44 13.73 6.23 32.24
CA LEU A 44 13.95 5.00 33.00
C LEU A 44 14.25 3.84 32.05
N GLY A 45 15.24 3.03 32.40
CA GLY A 45 15.57 1.82 31.67
C GLY A 45 14.53 0.73 31.85
N LEU A 46 14.66 -0.33 31.05
CA LEU A 46 13.75 -1.48 31.04
C LEU A 46 13.58 -2.12 32.43
N ASP A 47 14.64 -2.15 33.23
CA ASP A 47 14.68 -2.75 34.56
C ASP A 47 13.96 -1.91 35.63
N LEU A 48 13.75 -0.61 35.39
CA LEU A 48 13.01 0.28 36.30
C LEU A 48 11.59 0.55 35.82
N ALA A 49 11.39 0.76 34.52
CA ALA A 49 10.08 1.03 33.93
C ALA A 49 9.24 -0.24 33.72
N GLY A 50 9.88 -1.42 33.72
CA GLY A 50 9.32 -2.62 33.10
C GLY A 50 9.26 -2.47 31.58
N GLY A 51 8.94 -3.55 30.88
CA GLY A 51 8.73 -3.54 29.43
C GLY A 51 9.18 -4.82 28.74
N THR A 52 9.40 -4.72 27.43
CA THR A 52 9.75 -5.87 26.58
C THR A 52 11.14 -5.70 25.99
N GLN A 53 11.92 -6.78 25.98
CA GLN A 53 13.19 -6.93 25.28
C GLN A 53 13.01 -7.93 24.15
N LEU A 54 13.43 -7.57 22.95
CA LEU A 54 13.33 -8.37 21.74
C LEU A 54 14.73 -8.54 21.14
N ASP A 55 15.03 -9.73 20.63
CA ASP A 55 16.26 -10.02 19.89
C ASP A 55 15.89 -10.33 18.44
N PHE A 56 16.42 -9.53 17.51
CA PHE A 56 16.18 -9.67 16.08
C PHE A 56 17.44 -10.06 15.34
N ARG A 57 17.41 -11.19 14.63
CA ARG A 57 18.43 -11.58 13.66
C ARG A 57 18.17 -10.88 12.33
N ILE A 58 19.19 -10.23 11.78
CA ILE A 58 19.15 -9.62 10.44
C ILE A 58 19.54 -10.66 9.40
N SER A 59 18.72 -10.85 8.37
CA SER A 59 19.10 -11.67 7.22
C SER A 59 20.08 -10.92 6.31
N GLU A 60 21.22 -11.54 6.00
CA GLU A 60 22.14 -11.04 4.96
C GLU A 60 22.10 -11.90 3.68
N GLU A 61 21.17 -12.85 3.59
CA GLU A 61 21.21 -13.91 2.59
C GLU A 61 21.11 -13.39 1.14
N GLU A 62 20.17 -12.48 0.87
CA GLU A 62 19.99 -11.89 -0.48
C GLU A 62 21.21 -11.05 -0.91
N MET A 63 21.75 -10.23 -0.01
CA MET A 63 22.95 -9.44 -0.29
C MET A 63 24.17 -10.34 -0.49
N GLN A 64 24.29 -11.43 0.29
CA GLN A 64 25.37 -12.39 0.14
C GLN A 64 25.30 -13.11 -1.21
N GLN A 65 24.09 -13.49 -1.66
CA GLN A 65 23.90 -14.08 -2.98
C GLN A 65 24.28 -13.11 -4.11
N GLN A 66 23.96 -11.82 -3.97
CA GLN A 66 24.39 -10.79 -4.93
C GLN A 66 25.91 -10.63 -4.94
N VAL A 67 26.55 -10.52 -3.78
CA VAL A 67 28.02 -10.48 -3.65
C VAL A 67 28.66 -11.70 -4.32
N ASP A 68 28.17 -12.90 -4.04
CA ASP A 68 28.69 -14.15 -4.58
C ASP A 68 28.51 -14.22 -6.11
N SER A 69 27.40 -13.70 -6.64
CA SER A 69 27.12 -13.65 -8.08
C SER A 69 28.06 -12.69 -8.82
N ILE A 70 28.25 -11.49 -8.30
CA ILE A 70 29.15 -10.47 -8.87
C ILE A 70 30.60 -10.94 -8.78
N GLN A 71 31.00 -11.55 -7.66
CA GLN A 71 32.33 -12.11 -7.50
C GLN A 71 32.61 -13.21 -8.53
N LYS A 72 31.65 -14.15 -8.73
CA LYS A 72 31.76 -15.18 -9.78
C LYS A 72 31.87 -14.59 -11.18
N GLU A 73 31.17 -13.48 -11.44
CA GLU A 73 31.24 -12.78 -12.73
C GLU A 73 32.59 -12.10 -12.94
N ILE A 74 33.12 -11.43 -11.92
CA ILE A 74 34.48 -10.86 -11.90
C ILE A 74 35.51 -11.96 -12.16
N ASP A 75 35.43 -13.08 -11.45
CA ASP A 75 36.36 -14.20 -11.58
C ASP A 75 36.29 -14.80 -13.00
N GLY A 76 35.07 -14.93 -13.55
CA GLY A 76 34.84 -15.43 -14.89
C GLY A 76 35.29 -14.48 -16.01
N LEU A 77 35.20 -13.16 -15.82
CA LEU A 77 35.73 -12.16 -16.77
C LEU A 77 37.26 -12.05 -16.69
N THR A 78 37.81 -12.14 -15.48
CA THR A 78 39.27 -12.18 -15.23
C THR A 78 39.90 -13.39 -15.90
N ALA A 79 39.28 -14.57 -15.77
CA ALA A 79 39.74 -15.81 -16.40
C ALA A 79 39.66 -15.78 -17.94
N ARG A 80 38.74 -14.99 -18.50
CA ARG A 80 38.57 -14.80 -19.96
C ARG A 80 39.46 -13.70 -20.54
N GLY A 81 40.25 -12.99 -19.72
CA GLY A 81 41.14 -11.92 -20.17
C GLY A 81 40.40 -10.69 -20.72
N VAL A 82 39.16 -10.45 -20.29
CA VAL A 82 38.30 -9.35 -20.75
C VAL A 82 38.77 -8.03 -20.13
N ALA A 83 38.62 -6.92 -20.87
CA ALA A 83 39.13 -5.59 -20.53
C ALA A 83 38.77 -5.12 -19.10
N GLY A 84 39.73 -4.42 -18.47
CA GLY A 84 39.66 -3.98 -17.07
C GLY A 84 38.46 -3.08 -16.72
N ASP A 85 37.88 -2.36 -17.68
CA ASP A 85 36.77 -1.43 -17.41
C ASP A 85 35.50 -2.13 -16.92
N SER A 86 35.17 -3.30 -17.47
CA SER A 86 34.01 -4.09 -17.01
C SER A 86 34.24 -4.67 -15.61
N ILE A 87 35.48 -5.06 -15.31
CA ILE A 87 35.89 -5.55 -13.99
C ILE A 87 35.83 -4.41 -12.97
N ILE A 88 36.27 -3.20 -13.34
CA ILE A 88 36.22 -2.01 -12.48
C ILE A 88 34.77 -1.62 -12.16
N LEU A 89 33.85 -1.71 -13.13
CA LEU A 89 32.42 -1.44 -12.89
C LEU A 89 31.83 -2.43 -11.87
N LEU A 90 32.07 -3.73 -12.05
CA LEU A 90 31.62 -4.77 -11.13
C LEU A 90 32.27 -4.64 -9.75
N GLN A 91 33.55 -4.28 -9.68
CA GLN A 91 34.26 -3.99 -8.41
C GLN A 91 33.67 -2.78 -7.67
N ASN A 92 33.27 -1.73 -8.41
CA ASN A 92 32.59 -0.58 -7.82
C ASN A 92 31.20 -0.96 -7.29
N GLN A 93 30.45 -1.80 -8.02
CA GLN A 93 29.17 -2.36 -7.55
C GLN A 93 29.37 -3.21 -6.29
N LEU A 94 30.35 -4.10 -6.27
CA LEU A 94 30.69 -4.92 -5.11
C LEU A 94 30.99 -4.04 -3.89
N ARG A 95 31.82 -3.00 -4.07
CA ARG A 95 32.16 -2.04 -3.02
C ARG A 95 30.94 -1.29 -2.50
N SER A 96 29.99 -0.92 -3.36
CA SER A 96 28.74 -0.29 -2.93
C SER A 96 27.87 -1.23 -2.09
N ILE A 97 27.77 -2.51 -2.47
CA ILE A 97 27.01 -3.52 -1.71
C ILE A 97 27.68 -3.79 -0.36
N GLU A 98 29.01 -3.89 -0.30
CA GLU A 98 29.74 -4.03 0.96
C GLU A 98 29.57 -2.81 1.88
N THR A 99 29.56 -1.60 1.31
CA THR A 99 29.30 -0.37 2.04
C THR A 99 27.86 -0.36 2.59
N GLN A 100 26.89 -0.80 1.80
CA GLN A 100 25.50 -0.93 2.23
C GLN A 100 25.34 -1.99 3.34
N ARG A 101 26.05 -3.10 3.25
CA ARG A 101 26.06 -4.16 4.27
C ARG A 101 26.64 -3.71 5.62
N THR A 102 27.55 -2.73 5.61
CA THR A 102 28.08 -2.15 6.86
C THR A 102 27.14 -1.10 7.45
N SER A 103 26.40 -0.35 6.62
CA SER A 103 25.43 0.64 7.08
C SER A 103 24.04 0.06 7.41
N ILE A 104 23.73 -1.16 6.97
CA ILE A 104 22.38 -1.74 7.11
C ILE A 104 21.93 -1.88 8.56
N VAL A 105 22.84 -2.25 9.46
CA VAL A 105 22.54 -2.39 10.90
C VAL A 105 22.09 -1.05 11.48
N GLU A 106 22.76 0.04 11.07
CA GLU A 106 22.45 1.39 11.53
C GLU A 106 21.17 1.95 10.90
N ALA A 107 20.91 1.61 9.63
CA ALA A 107 19.65 1.93 8.96
C ALA A 107 18.47 1.24 9.64
N ILE A 108 18.57 -0.07 9.91
CA ILE A 108 17.57 -0.82 10.66
C ILE A 108 17.42 -0.23 12.07
N ARG A 109 18.52 0.06 12.77
CA ARG A 109 18.49 0.69 14.10
C ARG A 109 17.65 1.98 14.09
N THR A 110 17.89 2.85 13.10
CA THR A 110 17.18 4.13 12.97
C THR A 110 15.68 3.94 12.75
N VAL A 111 15.29 2.98 11.90
CA VAL A 111 13.89 2.66 11.64
C VAL A 111 13.22 2.10 12.89
N LEU A 112 13.86 1.13 13.56
CA LEU A 112 13.34 0.54 14.80
C LEU A 112 13.23 1.60 15.90
N GLU A 113 14.20 2.50 16.03
CA GLU A 113 14.16 3.60 17.02
C GLU A 113 12.94 4.50 16.80
N ARG A 114 12.67 4.90 15.55
CA ARG A 114 11.48 5.69 15.20
C ARG A 114 10.18 4.96 15.53
N ARG A 115 10.09 3.65 15.26
CA ARG A 115 8.91 2.82 15.54
C ARG A 115 8.65 2.63 17.02
N ILE A 116 9.70 2.45 17.80
CA ILE A 116 9.51 2.25 19.24
C ILE A 116 9.17 3.60 19.89
N ASN A 117 9.81 4.68 19.45
CA ASN A 117 9.47 6.02 19.93
C ASN A 117 8.02 6.43 19.57
N SER A 118 7.47 5.97 18.44
CA SER A 118 6.06 6.21 18.10
C SER A 118 5.07 5.47 19.01
N LEU A 119 5.51 4.41 19.70
CA LEU A 119 4.71 3.74 20.73
C LEU A 119 4.63 4.53 22.04
N GLY A 120 5.33 5.67 22.14
CA GLY A 120 5.30 6.54 23.33
C GLY A 120 6.20 6.06 24.47
N VAL A 121 7.23 5.26 24.17
CA VAL A 121 8.21 4.83 25.19
C VAL A 121 9.09 6.00 25.66
N SER A 122 9.68 5.87 26.84
CA SER A 122 10.52 6.91 27.43
C SER A 122 11.85 7.11 26.68
N GLU A 123 12.48 6.04 26.21
CA GLU A 123 13.62 6.04 25.27
C GLU A 123 13.96 4.58 24.90
N ALA A 124 13.85 4.21 23.63
CA ALA A 124 14.21 2.85 23.19
C ALA A 124 15.73 2.67 23.16
N THR A 125 16.24 1.55 23.68
CA THR A 125 17.67 1.22 23.58
C THR A 125 17.85 0.08 22.59
N ILE A 126 18.56 0.34 21.49
CA ILE A 126 18.85 -0.67 20.47
C ILE A 126 20.35 -0.91 20.43
N THR A 127 20.76 -2.13 20.78
CA THR A 127 22.17 -2.52 20.85
C THR A 127 22.48 -3.58 19.79
N PRO A 128 23.42 -3.32 18.87
CA PRO A 128 23.90 -4.36 17.98
C PRO A 128 24.66 -5.43 18.78
N SER A 129 24.37 -6.68 18.49
CA SER A 129 25.00 -7.87 19.06
C SER A 129 25.48 -8.76 17.92
N TYR A 130 26.59 -9.46 18.12
CA TYR A 130 27.16 -10.37 17.13
C TYR A 130 27.29 -11.73 17.78
N ILE A 131 26.50 -12.71 17.31
CA ILE A 131 26.50 -14.08 17.83
C ILE A 131 27.06 -14.97 16.73
N GLY A 132 28.31 -15.39 16.88
CA GLY A 132 29.02 -16.09 15.80
C GLY A 132 29.21 -15.21 14.57
N ASN A 133 28.67 -15.63 13.42
CA ASN A 133 28.65 -14.86 12.18
C ASN A 133 27.31 -14.13 11.93
N GLU A 134 26.33 -14.26 12.81
CA GLU A 134 25.02 -13.64 12.65
C GLU A 134 24.98 -12.27 13.33
N LYS A 135 24.33 -11.30 12.66
CA LYS A 135 24.10 -9.96 13.19
C LYS A 135 22.75 -9.91 13.88
N HIS A 136 22.77 -9.49 15.14
CA HIS A 136 21.60 -9.37 16.00
C HIS A 136 21.38 -7.92 16.42
N LEU A 137 20.14 -7.55 16.64
CA LEU A 137 19.73 -6.29 17.24
C LEU A 137 18.92 -6.59 18.50
N LEU A 138 19.50 -6.27 19.64
CA LEU A 138 18.83 -6.32 20.93
C LEU A 138 18.06 -5.02 21.12
N VAL A 139 16.75 -5.11 21.13
CA VAL A 139 15.82 -4.00 21.21
C VAL A 139 15.15 -4.01 22.58
N GLU A 140 15.33 -2.94 23.34
CA GLU A 140 14.69 -2.74 24.64
C GLU A 140 13.63 -1.65 24.52
N CYS A 141 12.39 -1.99 24.88
CA CYS A 141 11.21 -1.12 24.82
C CYS A 141 10.66 -0.89 26.23
N PRO A 142 11.19 0.11 26.97
CA PRO A 142 10.70 0.44 28.31
C PRO A 142 9.24 0.92 28.29
N GLY A 143 8.44 0.48 29.25
CA GLY A 143 7.03 0.86 29.40
C GLY A 143 6.03 0.03 28.59
N ILE A 144 6.49 -0.85 27.68
CA ILE A 144 5.59 -1.71 26.87
C ILE A 144 5.61 -3.15 27.38
N ILE A 145 4.57 -3.51 28.12
CA ILE A 145 4.40 -4.86 28.69
C ILE A 145 3.72 -5.80 27.69
N GLU A 146 2.89 -5.26 26.79
CA GLU A 146 2.26 -6.03 25.71
C GLU A 146 3.29 -6.39 24.62
N THR A 147 3.99 -7.50 24.82
CA THR A 147 5.05 -7.98 23.95
C THR A 147 4.59 -8.18 22.50
N GLN A 148 3.38 -8.73 22.28
CA GLN A 148 2.88 -8.94 20.92
C GLN A 148 2.66 -7.63 20.16
N LYS A 149 2.05 -6.63 20.81
CA LYS A 149 1.87 -5.30 20.23
C LYS A 149 3.21 -4.67 19.85
N CYS A 150 4.22 -4.84 20.71
CA CYS A 150 5.58 -4.39 20.41
C CYS A 150 6.18 -5.10 19.20
N ILE A 151 6.04 -6.43 19.10
CA ILE A 151 6.53 -7.22 17.96
C ILE A 151 5.84 -6.79 16.67
N ASP A 152 4.52 -6.63 16.71
CA ASP A 152 3.74 -6.25 15.53
C ASP A 152 4.14 -4.86 15.03
N THR A 153 4.43 -3.90 15.92
CA THR A 153 4.89 -2.57 15.49
C THR A 153 6.35 -2.57 15.02
N VAL A 154 7.24 -3.27 15.73
CA VAL A 154 8.68 -3.25 15.44
C VAL A 154 9.03 -4.11 14.23
N GLY A 155 8.39 -5.27 14.09
CA GLY A 155 8.67 -6.29 13.06
C GLY A 155 7.93 -6.10 11.73
N LYS A 156 6.97 -5.18 11.61
CA LYS A 156 6.24 -4.92 10.36
C LYS A 156 7.16 -4.39 9.26
N THR A 157 7.27 -5.03 8.10
CA THR A 157 7.95 -4.39 6.95
C THR A 157 6.98 -3.42 6.27
N ILE A 158 7.25 -2.12 6.34
CA ILE A 158 6.40 -1.08 5.75
C ILE A 158 7.08 -0.61 4.47
N GLN A 159 6.85 -1.32 3.37
CA GLN A 159 7.35 -0.94 2.05
C GLN A 159 6.22 -0.23 1.30
N LEU A 160 6.42 1.05 0.96
CA LEU A 160 5.50 1.83 0.15
C LEU A 160 5.81 1.58 -1.33
N GLU A 161 4.82 1.14 -2.10
CA GLU A 161 4.95 0.89 -3.54
C GLU A 161 3.80 1.56 -4.30
N PHE A 162 4.13 2.24 -5.40
CA PHE A 162 3.14 2.74 -6.34
C PHE A 162 3.11 1.83 -7.57
N LYS A 163 1.92 1.40 -7.97
CA LYS A 163 1.75 0.52 -9.12
C LYS A 163 0.70 1.07 -10.09
N GLU A 164 1.02 1.08 -11.38
CA GLU A 164 0.11 1.55 -12.43
C GLU A 164 -0.83 0.42 -12.87
N GLU A 165 -2.07 0.78 -13.23
CA GLU A 165 -3.07 -0.17 -13.71
C GLU A 165 -2.68 -0.72 -15.09
N GLN A 166 -2.51 -2.04 -15.18
CA GLN A 166 -2.17 -2.71 -16.43
C GLN A 166 -3.42 -3.36 -17.03
N THR A 167 -4.01 -2.73 -18.05
CA THR A 167 -5.20 -3.23 -18.75
C THR A 167 -4.92 -3.68 -20.20
N GLU A 168 -3.76 -3.31 -20.75
CA GLU A 168 -3.42 -3.59 -22.14
C GLU A 168 -2.54 -4.85 -22.25
N PRO A 169 -2.94 -5.84 -23.06
CA PRO A 169 -2.15 -7.05 -23.26
C PRO A 169 -0.86 -6.73 -24.03
N THR A 170 0.29 -6.99 -23.41
CA THR A 170 1.60 -6.92 -24.06
C THR A 170 2.07 -8.32 -24.49
N PRO A 171 2.84 -8.45 -25.60
CA PRO A 171 3.42 -9.73 -26.00
C PRO A 171 4.29 -10.38 -24.92
N GLU A 172 4.97 -9.58 -24.10
CA GLU A 172 5.78 -10.02 -22.98
C GLU A 172 4.91 -10.65 -21.87
N TYR A 173 3.77 -10.03 -21.55
CA TYR A 173 2.83 -10.55 -20.54
C TYR A 173 2.23 -11.89 -20.99
N GLU A 174 1.81 -12.00 -22.25
CA GLU A 174 1.31 -13.27 -22.78
C GLU A 174 2.38 -14.38 -22.69
N LYS A 175 3.64 -14.06 -22.99
CA LYS A 175 4.76 -15.01 -22.88
C LYS A 175 4.98 -15.45 -21.42
N GLU A 176 4.90 -14.53 -20.47
CA GLU A 176 5.01 -14.80 -19.03
C GLU A 176 3.89 -15.74 -18.55
N ILE A 177 2.63 -15.43 -18.88
CA ILE A 177 1.49 -16.26 -18.51
C ILE A 177 1.61 -17.66 -19.11
N ARG A 178 2.02 -17.78 -20.38
CA ARG A 178 2.26 -19.09 -21.00
C ARG A 178 3.41 -19.86 -20.33
N ALA A 179 4.46 -19.18 -19.89
CA ALA A 179 5.54 -19.80 -19.11
C ALA A 179 5.04 -20.28 -17.74
N ARG A 180 4.18 -19.51 -17.07
CA ARG A 180 3.52 -19.87 -15.81
C ARG A 180 2.59 -21.08 -15.97
N VAL A 181 1.82 -21.14 -17.05
CA VAL A 181 1.01 -22.35 -17.36
C VAL A 181 1.92 -23.57 -17.52
N GLN A 182 3.08 -23.41 -18.17
CA GLN A 182 4.02 -24.51 -18.38
C GLN A 182 4.70 -24.96 -17.07
N SER A 183 5.01 -24.05 -16.14
CA SER A 183 5.53 -24.41 -14.82
C SER A 183 4.48 -25.19 -14.02
N VAL A 184 3.22 -24.74 -14.02
CA VAL A 184 2.09 -25.44 -13.40
C VAL A 184 1.91 -26.84 -14.00
N ARG A 185 1.99 -26.99 -15.33
CA ARG A 185 1.95 -28.31 -15.99
C ARG A 185 3.11 -29.22 -15.61
N THR A 186 4.25 -28.65 -15.27
CA THR A 186 5.42 -29.42 -14.82
C THR A 186 5.20 -29.91 -13.39
N ARG A 187 4.72 -29.03 -12.50
CA ARG A 187 4.30 -29.38 -11.12
C ARG A 187 3.24 -30.48 -11.11
N LEU A 188 2.26 -30.43 -12.01
CA LEU A 188 1.21 -31.46 -12.13
C LEU A 188 1.72 -32.85 -12.54
N LYS A 189 2.97 -33.00 -12.97
CA LYS A 189 3.60 -34.31 -13.23
C LYS A 189 4.25 -34.92 -12.00
N GLU A 190 4.39 -34.16 -10.91
CA GLU A 190 5.01 -34.63 -9.68
C GLU A 190 4.08 -35.60 -8.92
N PRO A 191 4.61 -36.62 -8.23
CA PRO A 191 3.80 -37.59 -7.50
C PRO A 191 3.01 -36.91 -6.37
N GLY A 192 1.69 -37.09 -6.34
CA GLY A 192 0.81 -36.52 -5.31
C GLY A 192 0.28 -35.12 -5.60
N GLU A 193 0.70 -34.50 -6.71
CA GLU A 193 0.11 -33.26 -7.21
C GLU A 193 -1.13 -33.57 -8.07
N SER A 194 -2.18 -32.76 -7.94
CA SER A 194 -3.41 -32.87 -8.71
C SER A 194 -3.93 -31.49 -9.09
N LEU A 195 -4.77 -31.39 -10.13
CA LEU A 195 -5.35 -30.10 -10.51
C LEU A 195 -6.17 -29.47 -9.38
N ALA A 196 -6.73 -30.28 -8.48
CA ALA A 196 -7.41 -29.79 -7.28
C ALA A 196 -6.47 -29.07 -6.32
N LYS A 197 -5.37 -29.74 -5.94
CA LYS A 197 -4.39 -29.18 -5.00
C LYS A 197 -3.72 -27.94 -5.56
N VAL A 198 -3.28 -27.98 -6.82
CA VAL A 198 -2.66 -26.81 -7.45
C VAL A 198 -3.68 -25.68 -7.61
N GLY A 199 -4.92 -25.98 -7.97
CA GLY A 199 -5.99 -25.00 -8.08
C GLY A 199 -6.35 -24.32 -6.75
N GLU A 200 -6.29 -25.04 -5.63
CA GLU A 200 -6.47 -24.46 -4.29
C GLU A 200 -5.32 -23.52 -3.91
N ASP A 201 -4.08 -23.87 -4.28
CA ASP A 201 -2.90 -23.06 -3.96
C ASP A 201 -2.85 -21.73 -4.72
N ILE A 202 -3.15 -21.74 -6.02
CA ILE A 202 -2.94 -20.57 -6.90
C ILE A 202 -4.25 -19.95 -7.41
N GLY A 203 -5.40 -20.52 -7.05
CA GLY A 203 -6.71 -20.05 -7.52
C GLY A 203 -7.11 -18.67 -7.01
N ALA A 204 -6.44 -18.16 -5.96
CA ALA A 204 -6.60 -16.81 -5.44
C ALA A 204 -5.68 -15.78 -6.12
N ASP A 205 -4.74 -16.23 -6.95
CA ASP A 205 -3.82 -15.33 -7.64
C ASP A 205 -4.56 -14.47 -8.67
N LEU A 206 -4.16 -13.20 -8.79
CA LEU A 206 -4.71 -12.29 -9.80
C LEU A 206 -4.60 -12.88 -11.22
N GLY A 207 -5.70 -12.79 -11.97
CA GLY A 207 -5.80 -13.32 -13.33
C GLY A 207 -5.93 -14.85 -13.42
N VAL A 208 -6.05 -15.56 -12.30
CA VAL A 208 -6.30 -17.01 -12.26
C VAL A 208 -7.71 -17.28 -11.75
N SER A 209 -8.38 -18.28 -12.33
CA SER A 209 -9.68 -18.75 -11.83
C SER A 209 -9.71 -20.26 -11.75
N TYR A 210 -9.92 -20.77 -10.54
CA TYR A 210 -10.08 -22.20 -10.29
C TYR A 210 -11.56 -22.55 -10.14
N THR A 211 -12.03 -23.56 -10.89
CA THR A 211 -13.37 -24.12 -10.78
C THR A 211 -13.27 -25.60 -10.44
N THR A 212 -13.78 -25.94 -9.25
CA THR A 212 -13.68 -27.29 -8.66
C THR A 212 -14.47 -28.34 -9.45
N GLU A 213 -15.71 -28.03 -9.79
CA GLU A 213 -16.61 -28.85 -10.60
C GLU A 213 -17.60 -27.95 -11.36
N ALA A 214 -17.59 -28.03 -12.69
CA ALA A 214 -18.55 -27.35 -13.55
C ALA A 214 -19.17 -28.34 -14.54
N ARG A 215 -20.49 -28.22 -14.75
CA ARG A 215 -21.26 -29.04 -15.67
C ARG A 215 -21.54 -28.24 -16.93
N TYR A 216 -21.16 -28.78 -18.07
CA TYR A 216 -21.37 -28.15 -19.36
C TYR A 216 -22.22 -29.01 -20.27
N PHE A 217 -23.18 -28.36 -20.94
CA PHE A 217 -23.80 -28.86 -22.16
C PHE A 217 -22.97 -28.42 -23.37
N ARG A 218 -23.16 -29.08 -24.51
CA ARG A 218 -22.31 -28.88 -25.69
C ARG A 218 -22.31 -27.43 -26.20
N ASP A 219 -23.47 -26.79 -26.14
CA ASP A 219 -23.73 -25.42 -26.55
C ASP A 219 -23.29 -24.38 -25.51
N GLN A 220 -23.03 -24.80 -24.28
CA GLN A 220 -22.61 -23.94 -23.17
C GLN A 220 -21.10 -23.98 -22.92
N LEU A 221 -20.35 -24.80 -23.67
CA LEU A 221 -18.91 -24.81 -23.57
C LEU A 221 -18.34 -23.43 -23.97
N PRO A 222 -17.37 -22.91 -23.20
CA PRO A 222 -16.58 -21.74 -23.62
C PRO A 222 -15.98 -21.95 -25.01
N LYS A 223 -15.98 -20.89 -25.84
CA LYS A 223 -15.41 -20.95 -27.20
C LYS A 223 -13.93 -21.32 -27.11
N GLY A 224 -13.50 -22.34 -27.85
CA GLY A 224 -12.15 -22.90 -27.80
C GLY A 224 -12.02 -24.19 -26.97
N LEU A 225 -13.03 -24.53 -26.14
CA LEU A 225 -13.08 -25.79 -25.39
C LEU A 225 -13.82 -26.91 -26.12
N GLU A 226 -14.26 -26.74 -27.37
CA GLU A 226 -15.04 -27.75 -28.10
C GLU A 226 -14.30 -29.09 -28.24
N GLY A 227 -12.96 -29.05 -28.26
CA GLY A 227 -12.08 -30.22 -28.33
C GLY A 227 -12.14 -31.13 -27.09
N ILE A 228 -12.61 -30.63 -25.94
CA ILE A 228 -12.77 -31.46 -24.73
C ILE A 228 -13.97 -32.41 -24.85
N TRP A 229 -14.94 -32.11 -25.71
CA TRP A 229 -16.22 -32.82 -25.76
C TRP A 229 -16.10 -34.31 -26.02
N ASN A 230 -15.03 -34.74 -26.70
CA ASN A 230 -14.76 -36.14 -27.04
C ASN A 230 -13.72 -36.82 -26.12
N ARG A 231 -13.31 -36.17 -25.03
CA ARG A 231 -12.35 -36.68 -24.06
C ARG A 231 -13.04 -37.32 -22.87
N GLY A 232 -12.35 -38.23 -22.19
CA GLY A 232 -12.81 -38.89 -20.98
C GLY A 232 -11.84 -38.73 -19.80
N PRO A 233 -12.19 -39.24 -18.62
CA PRO A 233 -11.37 -39.09 -17.41
C PRO A 233 -9.95 -39.70 -17.50
N ARG A 234 -9.69 -40.56 -18.48
CA ARG A 234 -8.38 -41.19 -18.72
C ARG A 234 -7.44 -40.33 -19.57
N ASP A 235 -7.93 -39.26 -20.20
CA ASP A 235 -7.12 -38.38 -21.05
C ASP A 235 -6.23 -37.41 -20.24
N GLY A 236 -6.36 -37.38 -18.91
CA GLY A 236 -5.56 -36.53 -18.02
C GLY A 236 -5.91 -35.04 -18.13
N ILE A 237 -4.96 -34.18 -17.76
CA ILE A 237 -5.11 -32.72 -17.75
C ILE A 237 -4.60 -32.15 -19.07
N LEU A 238 -5.46 -31.43 -19.80
CA LEU A 238 -5.18 -30.92 -21.14
C LEU A 238 -5.22 -29.39 -21.20
N PRO A 239 -4.28 -28.73 -21.89
CA PRO A 239 -4.32 -27.29 -22.11
C PRO A 239 -5.18 -26.91 -23.32
N PHE A 240 -5.94 -25.82 -23.22
CA PHE A 240 -6.71 -25.23 -24.32
C PHE A 240 -6.64 -23.70 -24.29
N ASP A 241 -6.51 -23.07 -25.46
CA ASP A 241 -6.75 -21.63 -25.59
C ASP A 241 -8.26 -21.42 -25.79
N ALA A 242 -8.90 -20.69 -24.87
CA ALA A 242 -10.34 -20.47 -24.92
C ALA A 242 -10.73 -19.12 -24.30
N THR A 243 -11.94 -18.65 -24.59
CA THR A 243 -12.45 -17.37 -24.09
C THR A 243 -13.55 -17.56 -23.06
N VAL A 244 -13.51 -16.76 -21.99
CA VAL A 244 -14.56 -16.70 -20.96
C VAL A 244 -15.34 -15.42 -21.12
N LYS A 245 -16.66 -15.50 -20.95
CA LYS A 245 -17.50 -14.30 -20.85
C LYS A 245 -17.44 -13.74 -19.43
N ALA A 246 -16.84 -12.57 -19.29
CA ALA A 246 -16.85 -11.81 -18.05
C ALA A 246 -17.93 -10.73 -18.09
N ASN A 247 -18.62 -10.53 -16.97
CA ASN A 247 -19.47 -9.36 -16.80
C ASN A 247 -18.56 -8.17 -16.51
N ALA A 248 -18.54 -7.20 -17.42
CA ALA A 248 -17.89 -5.92 -17.29
C ALA A 248 -18.93 -4.82 -17.13
N THR A 249 -18.48 -3.63 -16.78
CA THR A 249 -19.30 -2.42 -16.77
C THR A 249 -18.65 -1.45 -17.73
N ASP A 250 -19.40 -0.94 -18.70
CA ASP A 250 -18.85 0.05 -19.62
C ASP A 250 -18.58 1.39 -18.91
N SER A 251 -17.95 2.32 -19.62
CA SER A 251 -17.63 3.66 -19.14
C SER A 251 -18.85 4.48 -18.69
N ALA A 252 -20.07 4.02 -19.00
CA ALA A 252 -21.35 4.63 -18.65
C ALA A 252 -22.09 3.89 -17.51
N GLY A 253 -21.47 2.88 -16.89
CA GLY A 253 -22.07 2.14 -15.78
C GLY A 253 -23.03 1.02 -16.22
N GLN A 254 -23.13 0.71 -17.51
CA GLN A 254 -24.02 -0.34 -18.01
C GLN A 254 -23.32 -1.72 -17.97
N PRO A 255 -24.04 -2.78 -17.56
CA PRO A 255 -23.50 -4.13 -17.61
C PRO A 255 -23.25 -4.54 -19.06
N THR A 256 -21.99 -4.80 -19.39
CA THR A 256 -21.55 -5.32 -20.68
C THR A 256 -20.91 -6.70 -20.48
N THR A 257 -20.98 -7.56 -21.48
CA THR A 257 -20.30 -8.86 -21.43
C THR A 257 -19.08 -8.80 -22.33
N THR A 258 -17.88 -8.95 -21.77
CA THR A 258 -16.61 -8.93 -22.50
C THR A 258 -16.04 -10.34 -22.61
N ASP A 259 -15.53 -10.68 -23.79
CA ASP A 259 -14.83 -11.95 -24.02
C ASP A 259 -13.37 -11.80 -23.53
N VAL A 260 -12.99 -12.56 -22.50
CA VAL A 260 -11.64 -12.58 -21.92
C VAL A 260 -10.88 -13.80 -22.48
N PRO A 261 -9.86 -13.61 -23.31
CA PRO A 261 -9.00 -14.70 -23.78
C PRO A 261 -8.11 -15.22 -22.65
N GLY A 262 -7.88 -16.53 -22.64
CA GLY A 262 -6.99 -17.15 -21.68
C GLY A 262 -6.59 -18.58 -22.04
N VAL A 263 -5.77 -19.17 -21.17
CA VAL A 263 -5.35 -20.56 -21.27
C VAL A 263 -6.03 -21.37 -20.17
N PHE A 264 -6.66 -22.47 -20.53
CA PHE A 264 -7.30 -23.41 -19.61
C PHE A 264 -6.44 -24.65 -19.41
N LEU A 265 -6.33 -25.12 -18.18
CA LEU A 265 -5.99 -26.49 -17.85
C LEU A 265 -7.27 -27.22 -17.44
N VAL A 266 -7.64 -28.25 -18.18
CA VAL A 266 -8.95 -28.92 -18.05
C VAL A 266 -8.76 -30.38 -17.69
N GLU A 267 -9.49 -30.84 -16.68
CA GLU A 267 -9.59 -32.24 -16.28
C GLU A 267 -11.05 -32.71 -16.41
N VAL A 268 -11.27 -33.84 -17.09
CA VAL A 268 -12.60 -34.46 -17.18
C VAL A 268 -12.83 -35.33 -15.96
N LEU A 269 -13.75 -34.93 -15.07
CA LEU A 269 -13.99 -35.66 -13.81
C LEU A 269 -14.84 -36.91 -14.01
N ARG A 270 -15.80 -36.87 -14.93
CA ARG A 270 -16.74 -37.97 -15.20
C ARG A 270 -16.95 -38.18 -16.68
N ALA A 271 -17.18 -39.45 -17.07
CA ALA A 271 -17.57 -39.79 -18.42
C ALA A 271 -18.91 -39.11 -18.77
N ARG A 272 -19.12 -38.85 -20.07
CA ARG A 272 -20.37 -38.29 -20.60
C ARG A 272 -21.56 -39.14 -20.13
N THR A 273 -22.58 -38.48 -19.59
CA THR A 273 -23.82 -39.16 -19.17
C THR A 273 -25.03 -38.50 -19.82
N ALA A 274 -25.95 -39.31 -20.32
CA ALA A 274 -27.26 -38.89 -20.84
C ALA A 274 -28.25 -38.62 -19.68
N THR A 275 -27.82 -37.86 -18.69
CA THR A 275 -28.59 -37.50 -17.48
C THR A 275 -28.86 -36.00 -17.40
N GLY A 276 -28.61 -35.27 -18.49
CA GLY A 276 -28.78 -33.83 -18.58
C GLY A 276 -30.23 -33.36 -18.65
N ARG A 277 -30.43 -32.12 -19.10
CA ARG A 277 -31.74 -31.46 -19.19
C ARG A 277 -32.71 -32.27 -20.05
N LEU A 278 -33.97 -32.35 -19.62
CA LEU A 278 -35.07 -32.80 -20.47
C LEU A 278 -35.29 -31.75 -21.55
N VAL A 279 -35.01 -32.08 -22.81
CA VAL A 279 -35.20 -31.15 -23.92
C VAL A 279 -36.57 -31.37 -24.52
N ASN A 280 -37.53 -30.56 -24.11
CA ASN A 280 -38.86 -30.52 -24.73
C ASN A 280 -38.89 -29.52 -25.91
N GLU A 281 -37.90 -29.61 -26.80
CA GLU A 281 -37.83 -28.78 -28.01
C GLU A 281 -38.28 -29.64 -29.20
N ALA A 282 -39.30 -29.16 -29.91
CA ALA A 282 -39.89 -29.86 -31.05
C ALA A 282 -38.88 -30.34 -32.12
N PRO A 283 -37.81 -29.60 -32.49
CA PRO A 283 -36.82 -30.07 -33.46
C PRO A 283 -36.13 -31.37 -33.03
N LYS A 284 -35.69 -31.47 -31.76
CA LYS A 284 -35.01 -32.69 -31.26
C LYS A 284 -35.99 -33.86 -31.13
N ALA A 285 -37.23 -33.56 -30.74
CA ALA A 285 -38.27 -34.57 -30.68
C ALA A 285 -38.62 -35.11 -32.08
N PHE A 286 -38.59 -34.26 -33.12
CA PHE A 286 -38.77 -34.67 -34.51
C PHE A 286 -37.63 -35.56 -35.02
N ASP A 287 -36.37 -35.27 -34.65
CA ASP A 287 -35.22 -36.12 -34.97
C ASP A 287 -35.34 -37.52 -34.34
N ILE A 288 -35.77 -37.60 -33.07
CA ILE A 288 -36.01 -38.88 -32.39
C ILE A 288 -37.13 -39.67 -33.07
N LEU A 289 -38.26 -39.01 -33.36
CA LEU A 289 -39.39 -39.64 -34.03
C LEU A 289 -39.00 -40.17 -35.42
N GLN A 290 -38.19 -39.42 -36.17
CA GLN A 290 -37.66 -39.88 -37.46
C GLN A 290 -36.76 -41.12 -37.32
N ALA A 291 -35.91 -41.17 -36.29
CA ALA A 291 -35.05 -42.32 -36.07
C ALA A 291 -35.84 -43.60 -35.74
N ASP A 292 -36.95 -43.45 -35.02
CA ASP A 292 -37.82 -44.57 -34.62
C ASP A 292 -38.77 -45.03 -35.74
N ASP A 293 -39.13 -44.15 -36.68
CA ASP A 293 -40.10 -44.43 -37.75
C ASP A 293 -39.62 -43.93 -39.12
N SER A 294 -39.26 -44.87 -39.98
CA SER A 294 -38.73 -44.60 -41.34
C SER A 294 -39.74 -43.94 -42.30
N THR A 295 -41.02 -43.85 -41.92
CA THR A 295 -42.05 -43.14 -42.69
C THR A 295 -42.11 -41.65 -42.38
N LEU A 296 -41.33 -41.19 -41.40
CA LEU A 296 -41.19 -39.79 -40.99
C LEU A 296 -39.92 -39.17 -41.60
N SER A 297 -39.97 -37.88 -41.90
CA SER A 297 -38.82 -37.12 -42.40
C SER A 297 -38.86 -35.68 -41.89
N HIS A 298 -37.85 -35.31 -41.12
CA HIS A 298 -37.63 -34.01 -40.52
C HIS A 298 -36.76 -33.14 -41.43
N THR A 299 -37.20 -31.91 -41.69
CA THR A 299 -36.45 -30.91 -42.46
C THR A 299 -36.53 -29.55 -41.79
N SER A 300 -35.38 -28.89 -41.68
CA SER A 300 -35.24 -27.56 -41.08
C SER A 300 -35.13 -26.46 -42.12
N HIS A 301 -35.88 -25.37 -41.91
CA HIS A 301 -35.88 -24.19 -42.76
C HIS A 301 -35.53 -22.97 -41.90
N ILE A 302 -34.38 -22.36 -42.16
CA ILE A 302 -33.88 -21.19 -41.44
C ILE A 302 -33.99 -19.96 -42.36
N GLU A 303 -34.65 -18.91 -41.89
CA GLU A 303 -34.82 -17.63 -42.59
C GLU A 303 -35.30 -17.77 -44.04
N LYS A 304 -36.20 -18.74 -44.26
CA LYS A 304 -36.73 -19.06 -45.58
C LYS A 304 -37.74 -17.98 -45.99
N LYS A 305 -37.50 -17.36 -47.15
CA LYS A 305 -38.50 -16.51 -47.81
C LYS A 305 -39.72 -17.36 -48.19
N LEU A 306 -40.90 -16.89 -47.81
CA LEU A 306 -42.18 -17.54 -48.14
C LEU A 306 -42.63 -17.15 -49.55
N ASP A 307 -41.84 -17.58 -50.53
CA ASP A 307 -42.09 -17.38 -51.96
C ASP A 307 -42.81 -18.59 -52.59
N ALA A 308 -42.92 -18.61 -53.93
CA ALA A 308 -43.57 -19.69 -54.67
C ALA A 308 -42.92 -21.08 -54.47
N GLY A 309 -41.73 -21.16 -53.86
CA GLY A 309 -41.06 -22.41 -53.52
C GLY A 309 -41.56 -23.09 -52.25
N VAL A 310 -42.47 -22.46 -51.48
CA VAL A 310 -43.07 -23.04 -50.27
C VAL A 310 -44.53 -23.40 -50.55
N PRO A 311 -44.97 -24.65 -50.28
CA PRO A 311 -46.36 -25.07 -50.48
C PRO A 311 -47.37 -24.14 -49.79
N ALA A 312 -48.44 -23.76 -50.50
CA ALA A 312 -49.46 -22.84 -49.99
C ALA A 312 -50.06 -23.23 -48.63
N PRO A 313 -50.33 -24.51 -48.31
CA PRO A 313 -50.81 -24.91 -46.98
C PRO A 313 -49.83 -24.58 -45.85
N ILE A 314 -48.52 -24.65 -46.12
CA ILE A 314 -47.47 -24.33 -45.14
C ILE A 314 -47.42 -22.83 -44.92
N VAL A 315 -47.46 -22.02 -45.99
CA VAL A 315 -47.48 -20.55 -45.88
C VAL A 315 -48.71 -20.08 -45.10
N GLN A 316 -49.89 -20.63 -45.40
CA GLN A 316 -51.12 -20.30 -44.69
C GLN A 316 -51.06 -20.71 -43.21
N ALA A 317 -50.48 -21.88 -42.90
CA ALA A 317 -50.28 -22.33 -41.54
C ALA A 317 -49.35 -21.37 -40.77
N ILE A 318 -48.17 -21.04 -41.32
CA ILE A 318 -47.19 -20.12 -40.72
C ILE A 318 -47.82 -18.76 -40.39
N LYS A 319 -48.57 -18.17 -41.32
CA LYS A 319 -49.23 -16.87 -41.11
C LYS A 319 -50.29 -16.88 -40.00
N SER A 320 -50.84 -18.06 -39.68
CA SER A 320 -51.86 -18.24 -38.65
C SER A 320 -51.30 -18.71 -37.30
N MET A 321 -49.99 -18.97 -37.20
CA MET A 321 -49.33 -19.55 -36.03
C MET A 321 -48.54 -18.50 -35.25
N GLN A 322 -48.43 -18.71 -33.94
CA GLN A 322 -47.47 -18.01 -33.12
C GLN A 322 -46.14 -18.81 -33.05
N PRO A 323 -44.98 -18.14 -32.95
CA PRO A 323 -43.72 -18.81 -32.66
C PRO A 323 -43.82 -19.73 -31.44
N GLY A 324 -43.32 -20.95 -31.55
CA GLY A 324 -43.43 -22.01 -30.53
C GLY A 324 -44.64 -22.95 -30.70
N ALA A 325 -45.58 -22.64 -31.59
CA ALA A 325 -46.75 -23.51 -31.83
C ALA A 325 -46.43 -24.71 -32.73
N LEU A 326 -47.12 -25.83 -32.49
CA LEU A 326 -47.18 -27.02 -33.34
C LEU A 326 -48.54 -27.08 -34.05
N LYS A 327 -48.54 -27.32 -35.37
CA LYS A 327 -49.79 -27.45 -36.14
C LYS A 327 -49.66 -28.53 -37.22
N PRO A 328 -50.66 -29.41 -37.40
CA PRO A 328 -50.66 -30.32 -38.52
C PRO A 328 -51.05 -29.56 -39.80
N VAL A 329 -50.39 -29.89 -40.91
CA VAL A 329 -50.61 -29.31 -42.23
C VAL A 329 -50.79 -30.45 -43.23
N THR A 330 -51.87 -30.40 -44.02
CA THR A 330 -52.14 -31.39 -45.06
C THR A 330 -51.38 -31.02 -46.34
N LEU A 331 -50.68 -31.98 -46.93
CA LEU A 331 -49.91 -31.82 -48.17
C LEU A 331 -50.47 -32.73 -49.26
N GLU A 332 -50.14 -32.49 -50.53
CA GLU A 332 -50.66 -33.28 -51.67
C GLU A 332 -50.31 -34.77 -51.59
N LYS A 333 -49.20 -35.14 -50.94
CA LYS A 333 -48.71 -36.52 -50.80
C LYS A 333 -48.50 -36.93 -49.33
N GLY A 334 -49.39 -36.49 -48.43
CA GLY A 334 -49.36 -36.88 -47.01
C GLY A 334 -49.75 -35.74 -46.06
N ALA A 335 -49.17 -35.74 -44.87
CA ALA A 335 -49.32 -34.66 -43.90
C ALA A 335 -47.96 -34.28 -43.33
N ALA A 336 -47.87 -33.12 -42.71
CA ALA A 336 -46.69 -32.71 -41.97
C ALA A 336 -47.07 -32.04 -40.66
N ILE A 337 -46.18 -32.11 -39.68
CA ILE A 337 -46.28 -31.32 -38.45
C ILE A 337 -45.33 -30.14 -38.62
N LEU A 338 -45.89 -28.93 -38.53
CA LEU A 338 -45.16 -27.68 -38.62
C LEU A 338 -44.87 -27.16 -37.21
N PHE A 339 -43.61 -26.83 -36.94
CA PHE A 339 -43.21 -26.09 -35.74
C PHE A 339 -42.63 -24.73 -36.15
N LEU A 340 -43.26 -23.64 -35.73
CA LEU A 340 -42.81 -22.30 -36.09
C LEU A 340 -41.77 -21.80 -35.09
N ARG A 341 -40.52 -21.51 -35.53
CA ARG A 341 -39.51 -20.88 -34.66
C ARG A 341 -39.61 -19.37 -34.66
N LYS A 342 -39.78 -18.77 -35.84
CA LYS A 342 -39.78 -17.32 -36.04
C LYS A 342 -40.55 -16.97 -37.30
N PHE A 343 -41.35 -15.90 -37.26
CA PHE A 343 -42.00 -15.32 -38.42
C PHE A 343 -41.75 -13.82 -38.44
N VAL A 344 -41.27 -13.31 -39.57
CA VAL A 344 -41.04 -11.89 -39.80
C VAL A 344 -41.91 -11.49 -41.00
N PRO A 345 -42.98 -10.71 -40.77
CA PRO A 345 -43.81 -10.23 -41.86
C PRO A 345 -43.02 -9.24 -42.72
N GLY A 346 -43.27 -9.27 -44.02
CA GLY A 346 -42.77 -8.27 -44.95
C GLY A 346 -43.19 -6.86 -44.54
N GLN A 347 -42.29 -5.90 -44.69
CA GLN A 347 -42.55 -4.48 -44.45
C GLN A 347 -42.36 -3.68 -45.74
N THR A 348 -43.12 -2.59 -45.88
CA THR A 348 -42.93 -1.65 -46.99
C THR A 348 -41.73 -0.75 -46.70
N GLN A 349 -40.72 -0.81 -47.57
CA GLN A 349 -39.49 -0.02 -47.44
C GLN A 349 -39.29 0.88 -48.66
N MET A 350 -38.71 2.07 -48.46
CA MET A 350 -38.34 3.02 -49.51
C MET A 350 -36.90 3.51 -49.33
N ARG A 351 -36.37 4.19 -50.36
CA ARG A 351 -35.05 4.83 -50.32
C ARG A 351 -35.16 6.28 -50.74
N ALA A 352 -34.59 7.17 -49.95
CA ALA A 352 -34.52 8.59 -50.25
C ALA A 352 -33.17 9.17 -49.84
N SER A 353 -32.81 10.27 -50.48
CA SER A 353 -31.66 11.09 -50.13
C SER A 353 -32.12 12.48 -49.72
N HIS A 354 -31.36 13.17 -48.87
CA HIS A 354 -31.66 14.55 -48.50
C HIS A 354 -30.42 15.46 -48.45
N ILE A 355 -30.66 16.76 -48.51
CA ILE A 355 -29.72 17.80 -48.10
C ILE A 355 -30.38 18.54 -46.94
N LEU A 356 -29.77 18.49 -45.76
CA LEU A 356 -30.26 19.18 -44.58
C LEU A 356 -29.54 20.52 -44.45
N VAL A 357 -30.32 21.61 -44.40
CA VAL A 357 -29.84 22.96 -44.10
C VAL A 357 -30.38 23.36 -42.74
N ALA A 358 -29.58 23.18 -41.70
CA ALA A 358 -29.92 23.54 -40.33
C ALA A 358 -29.90 25.05 -40.10
N TYR A 359 -30.61 25.52 -39.07
CA TYR A 359 -30.56 26.89 -38.58
C TYR A 359 -30.37 26.92 -37.07
N LYS A 360 -29.92 28.05 -36.54
CA LYS A 360 -29.68 28.24 -35.11
C LYS A 360 -30.96 27.96 -34.31
N GLY A 361 -30.91 26.94 -33.45
CA GLY A 361 -32.04 26.50 -32.63
C GLY A 361 -32.78 25.25 -33.14
N ALA A 362 -32.40 24.68 -34.29
CA ALA A 362 -32.90 23.38 -34.74
C ALA A 362 -32.28 22.23 -33.90
N SER A 363 -33.03 21.13 -33.71
CA SER A 363 -32.68 20.06 -32.77
C SER A 363 -31.36 19.32 -33.05
N SER A 364 -30.82 19.42 -34.26
CA SER A 364 -29.55 18.80 -34.67
C SER A 364 -28.55 19.81 -35.25
N ALA A 365 -28.69 21.10 -34.94
CA ALA A 365 -27.74 22.11 -35.37
C ALA A 365 -26.43 22.01 -34.55
N GLY A 366 -25.29 21.80 -35.21
CA GLY A 366 -23.98 21.90 -34.58
C GLY A 366 -23.68 23.32 -34.08
N GLU A 367 -22.73 23.46 -33.14
CA GLU A 367 -22.35 24.78 -32.59
C GLU A 367 -21.85 25.75 -33.68
N GLU A 368 -21.32 25.23 -34.79
CA GLU A 368 -20.94 26.01 -35.97
C GLU A 368 -22.10 26.65 -36.76
N VAL A 369 -23.35 26.22 -36.54
CA VAL A 369 -24.51 26.72 -37.30
C VAL A 369 -25.05 28.02 -36.69
N THR A 370 -24.58 29.16 -37.22
CA THR A 370 -24.95 30.50 -36.75
C THR A 370 -26.09 31.16 -37.52
N ARG A 371 -26.49 30.59 -38.66
CA ARG A 371 -27.46 31.15 -39.60
C ARG A 371 -28.90 31.16 -39.05
N THR A 372 -29.68 32.16 -39.44
CA THR A 372 -31.11 32.31 -39.11
C THR A 372 -31.98 31.36 -39.92
N LYS A 373 -33.26 31.22 -39.53
CA LYS A 373 -34.22 30.38 -40.23
C LYS A 373 -34.48 30.88 -41.66
N GLU A 374 -34.51 32.20 -41.85
CA GLU A 374 -34.69 32.85 -43.14
C GLU A 374 -33.49 32.63 -44.07
N GLU A 375 -32.27 32.70 -43.52
CA GLU A 375 -31.03 32.42 -44.25
C GLU A 375 -30.95 30.95 -44.66
N ALA A 376 -31.31 30.01 -43.77
CA ALA A 376 -31.35 28.59 -44.09
C ALA A 376 -32.36 28.27 -45.22
N LEU A 377 -33.52 28.95 -45.24
CA LEU A 377 -34.48 28.82 -46.33
C LEU A 377 -33.91 29.37 -47.65
N ALA A 378 -33.23 30.52 -47.62
CA ALA A 378 -32.60 31.10 -48.80
C ALA A 378 -31.52 30.16 -49.38
N VAL A 379 -30.71 29.54 -48.52
CA VAL A 379 -29.72 28.53 -48.93
C VAL A 379 -30.39 27.30 -49.53
N ALA A 380 -31.44 26.75 -48.91
CA ALA A 380 -32.17 25.61 -49.46
C ALA A 380 -32.82 25.93 -50.82
N LEU A 381 -33.35 27.14 -51.01
CA LEU A 381 -33.89 27.58 -52.30
C LEU A 381 -32.81 27.78 -53.37
N ASP A 382 -31.62 28.22 -52.98
CA ASP A 382 -30.48 28.34 -53.90
C ASP A 382 -29.95 26.96 -54.33
N LEU A 383 -29.75 26.04 -53.39
CA LEU A 383 -29.36 24.66 -53.67
C LEU A 383 -30.36 23.96 -54.59
N ARG A 384 -31.68 24.20 -54.40
CA ARG A 384 -32.70 23.69 -55.30
C ARG A 384 -32.58 24.26 -56.72
N ARG A 385 -32.25 25.54 -56.86
CA ARG A 385 -31.99 26.16 -58.19
C ARG A 385 -30.76 25.55 -58.85
N GLN A 386 -29.70 25.30 -58.09
CA GLN A 386 -28.50 24.64 -58.60
C GLN A 386 -28.78 23.19 -59.05
N LEU A 387 -29.59 22.44 -58.29
CA LEU A 387 -30.06 21.11 -58.69
C LEU A 387 -30.90 21.17 -59.98
N ALA A 388 -31.77 22.18 -60.13
CA ALA A 388 -32.55 22.37 -61.35
C ALA A 388 -31.69 22.75 -62.57
N SER A 389 -30.53 23.40 -62.35
CA SER A 389 -29.55 23.70 -63.41
C SER A 389 -28.66 22.53 -63.82
N GLY A 390 -28.82 21.35 -63.20
CA GLY A 390 -28.12 20.12 -63.57
C GLY A 390 -26.93 19.73 -62.69
N THR A 391 -26.70 20.41 -61.56
CA THR A 391 -25.67 20.01 -60.59
C THR A 391 -26.05 18.68 -59.93
N LYS A 392 -25.09 17.77 -59.74
CA LYS A 392 -25.32 16.47 -59.09
C LYS A 392 -25.71 16.63 -57.62
N PHE A 393 -26.74 15.92 -57.18
CA PHE A 393 -27.28 15.99 -55.82
C PHE A 393 -26.25 15.60 -54.77
N GLU A 394 -25.49 14.53 -55.02
CA GLU A 394 -24.49 13.99 -54.10
C GLU A 394 -23.35 14.98 -53.85
N THR A 395 -23.02 15.80 -54.86
CA THR A 395 -21.99 16.85 -54.73
C THR A 395 -22.46 17.96 -53.80
N LEU A 396 -23.70 18.42 -53.97
CA LEU A 396 -24.26 19.46 -53.11
C LEU A 396 -24.51 18.95 -51.69
N ALA A 397 -24.94 17.70 -51.55
CA ALA A 397 -25.12 17.06 -50.24
C ALA A 397 -23.81 16.97 -49.44
N ARG A 398 -22.69 16.57 -50.08
CA ARG A 398 -21.38 16.49 -49.40
C ARG A 398 -20.82 17.83 -48.96
N SER A 399 -21.14 18.88 -49.69
CA SER A 399 -20.56 20.22 -49.46
C SER A 399 -21.44 21.12 -48.60
N HIS A 400 -22.76 20.90 -48.57
CA HIS A 400 -23.71 21.83 -47.95
C HIS A 400 -24.71 21.18 -46.99
N SER A 401 -24.73 19.84 -46.83
CA SER A 401 -25.62 19.21 -45.86
C SER A 401 -25.01 19.24 -44.47
N ASP A 402 -25.74 19.79 -43.50
CA ASP A 402 -25.37 19.79 -42.08
C ASP A 402 -25.73 18.47 -41.38
N GLY A 403 -26.39 17.54 -42.10
CA GLY A 403 -26.76 16.23 -41.58
C GLY A 403 -25.65 15.18 -41.71
N PRO A 404 -25.67 14.11 -40.89
CA PRO A 404 -24.65 13.05 -40.91
C PRO A 404 -24.59 12.31 -42.27
N SER A 405 -25.71 12.25 -42.99
CA SER A 405 -25.82 11.68 -44.35
C SER A 405 -25.07 12.49 -45.41
N GLY A 406 -24.62 13.72 -45.11
CA GLY A 406 -23.88 14.58 -46.04
C GLY A 406 -22.64 13.88 -46.61
N LYS A 407 -21.87 13.18 -45.76
CA LYS A 407 -20.68 12.42 -46.18
C LYS A 407 -21.00 11.32 -47.20
N GLU A 408 -22.20 10.74 -47.10
CA GLU A 408 -22.71 9.70 -47.99
C GLU A 408 -23.42 10.25 -49.24
N GLY A 409 -23.25 11.54 -49.54
CA GLY A 409 -23.94 12.18 -50.67
C GLY A 409 -25.44 12.39 -50.42
N GLY A 410 -25.85 12.43 -49.15
CA GLY A 410 -27.22 12.67 -48.72
C GLY A 410 -28.08 11.42 -48.58
N SER A 411 -27.55 10.23 -48.87
CA SER A 411 -28.31 8.97 -48.81
C SER A 411 -28.77 8.64 -47.38
N LEU A 412 -30.03 8.25 -47.23
CA LEU A 412 -30.60 7.74 -45.98
C LEU A 412 -30.70 6.20 -45.94
N GLY A 413 -30.19 5.52 -46.97
CA GLY A 413 -30.31 4.07 -47.08
C GLY A 413 -31.75 3.60 -47.29
N THR A 414 -32.05 2.39 -46.83
CA THR A 414 -33.40 1.79 -46.93
C THR A 414 -34.08 1.89 -45.58
N PHE A 415 -35.27 2.48 -45.56
CA PHE A 415 -36.03 2.67 -44.33
C PHE A 415 -37.52 2.34 -44.53
N GLY A 416 -38.19 1.94 -43.44
CA GLY A 416 -39.61 1.58 -43.45
C GLY A 416 -40.52 2.79 -43.32
N LEU A 417 -41.79 2.64 -43.72
CA LEU A 417 -42.82 3.65 -43.45
C LEU A 417 -42.99 3.87 -41.92
N GLY A 418 -43.11 5.12 -41.49
CA GLY A 418 -43.25 5.53 -40.09
C GLY A 418 -41.92 5.71 -39.34
N THR A 419 -40.78 5.56 -40.01
CA THR A 419 -39.43 5.71 -39.38
C THR A 419 -38.87 7.13 -39.46
N MET A 420 -39.37 7.96 -40.38
CA MET A 420 -38.96 9.36 -40.55
C MET A 420 -39.98 10.32 -39.93
N VAL A 421 -39.57 11.57 -39.69
CA VAL A 421 -40.50 12.60 -39.18
C VAL A 421 -41.66 12.84 -40.16
N PRO A 422 -42.91 13.06 -39.69
CA PRO A 422 -44.09 13.08 -40.56
C PRO A 422 -43.99 14.02 -41.76
N ALA A 423 -43.45 15.22 -41.58
CA ALA A 423 -43.29 16.21 -42.64
C ALA A 423 -42.31 15.74 -43.74
N PHE A 424 -41.23 15.06 -43.35
CA PHE A 424 -40.25 14.50 -44.29
C PHE A 424 -40.87 13.35 -45.09
N GLU A 425 -41.52 12.41 -44.40
CA GLU A 425 -42.10 11.23 -45.03
C GLU A 425 -43.23 11.58 -46.01
N GLN A 426 -44.14 12.47 -45.60
CA GLN A 426 -45.23 12.93 -46.47
C GLN A 426 -44.70 13.60 -47.74
N ALA A 427 -43.65 14.42 -47.62
CA ALA A 427 -43.04 15.07 -48.76
C ALA A 427 -42.33 14.05 -49.66
N ALA A 428 -41.59 13.08 -49.09
CA ALA A 428 -40.92 12.04 -49.85
C ALA A 428 -41.92 11.20 -50.66
N LEU A 429 -43.04 10.77 -50.05
CA LEU A 429 -44.07 9.94 -50.70
C LEU A 429 -44.76 10.59 -51.90
N GLN A 430 -44.74 11.92 -52.00
CA GLN A 430 -45.34 12.67 -53.11
C GLN A 430 -44.41 12.80 -54.33
N LEU A 431 -43.12 12.48 -54.17
CA LEU A 431 -42.11 12.61 -55.23
C LEU A 431 -42.07 11.38 -56.13
N LYS A 432 -41.81 11.61 -57.42
CA LYS A 432 -41.42 10.53 -58.35
C LYS A 432 -39.94 10.18 -58.16
N THR A 433 -39.55 8.97 -58.53
CA THR A 433 -38.14 8.55 -58.49
C THR A 433 -37.25 9.55 -59.26
N GLY A 434 -36.23 10.08 -58.59
CA GLY A 434 -35.30 11.09 -59.09
C GLY A 434 -35.75 12.54 -58.91
N GLU A 435 -37.00 12.80 -58.52
CA GLU A 435 -37.54 14.13 -58.28
C GLU A 435 -37.05 14.71 -56.94
N VAL A 436 -36.82 16.02 -56.89
CA VAL A 436 -36.40 16.74 -55.69
C VAL A 436 -37.51 17.65 -55.17
N SER A 437 -37.81 17.59 -53.87
CA SER A 437 -38.83 18.39 -53.21
C SER A 437 -38.54 19.89 -53.19
N ALA A 438 -39.56 20.68 -52.85
CA ALA A 438 -39.34 22.00 -52.26
C ALA A 438 -38.64 21.88 -50.88
N PRO A 439 -38.02 22.94 -50.35
CA PRO A 439 -37.52 22.94 -48.97
C PRO A 439 -38.62 22.56 -47.98
N VAL A 440 -38.48 21.40 -47.34
CA VAL A 440 -39.42 20.88 -46.35
C VAL A 440 -38.89 21.22 -44.97
N GLU A 441 -39.64 21.99 -44.20
CA GLU A 441 -39.26 22.30 -42.83
C GLU A 441 -39.53 21.12 -41.91
N THR A 442 -38.54 20.74 -41.11
CA THR A 442 -38.70 19.85 -39.96
C THR A 442 -38.03 20.48 -38.73
N GLN A 443 -38.15 19.83 -37.57
CA GLN A 443 -37.44 20.23 -36.34
C GLN A 443 -35.90 20.27 -36.49
N PHE A 444 -35.35 19.65 -37.54
CA PHE A 444 -33.91 19.60 -37.81
C PHE A 444 -33.42 20.69 -38.76
N GLY A 445 -34.32 21.41 -39.43
CA GLY A 445 -34.01 22.43 -40.44
C GLY A 445 -34.79 22.21 -41.73
N TYR A 446 -34.30 22.79 -42.83
CA TYR A 446 -34.91 22.61 -44.16
C TYR A 446 -34.28 21.43 -44.90
N HIS A 447 -35.12 20.53 -45.41
CA HIS A 447 -34.69 19.38 -46.18
C HIS A 447 -35.06 19.54 -47.66
N LEU A 448 -34.08 19.36 -48.53
CA LEU A 448 -34.32 19.03 -49.94
C LEU A 448 -34.28 17.52 -50.07
N ILE A 449 -35.40 16.90 -50.43
CA ILE A 449 -35.56 15.44 -50.44
C ILE A 449 -35.58 14.96 -51.89
N ARG A 450 -34.81 13.92 -52.20
CA ARG A 450 -34.89 13.20 -53.47
C ARG A 450 -35.36 11.78 -53.24
N MET A 451 -36.37 11.33 -53.98
CA MET A 451 -36.79 9.94 -53.96
C MET A 451 -35.84 9.09 -54.79
N ASP A 452 -35.17 8.10 -54.18
CA ASP A 452 -34.23 7.22 -54.89
C ASP A 452 -34.89 5.89 -55.30
N ALA A 453 -35.79 5.34 -54.48
CA ALA A 453 -36.60 4.17 -54.82
C ALA A 453 -37.98 4.22 -54.13
N PRO A 454 -39.07 3.93 -54.87
CA PRO A 454 -40.42 4.00 -54.32
C PRO A 454 -40.66 2.92 -53.25
N PRO A 455 -41.66 3.10 -52.39
CA PRO A 455 -41.99 2.12 -51.37
C PRO A 455 -42.40 0.77 -51.99
N ALA A 456 -41.67 -0.29 -51.62
CA ALA A 456 -41.92 -1.66 -52.07
C ALA A 456 -42.04 -2.61 -50.86
N PRO A 457 -42.98 -3.58 -50.89
CA PRO A 457 -43.09 -4.58 -49.84
C PRO A 457 -41.92 -5.57 -49.90
N THR A 458 -41.32 -5.87 -48.76
CA THR A 458 -40.40 -7.00 -48.62
C THR A 458 -41.20 -8.30 -48.46
N GLY A 459 -40.63 -9.44 -48.87
CA GLY A 459 -41.29 -10.73 -48.73
C GLY A 459 -41.28 -11.25 -47.29
N ASP A 460 -42.30 -12.04 -46.92
CA ASP A 460 -42.37 -12.69 -45.61
C ASP A 460 -41.22 -13.70 -45.42
N ILE A 461 -40.64 -13.73 -44.23
CA ILE A 461 -39.53 -14.65 -43.89
C ILE A 461 -39.93 -15.48 -42.66
N ALA A 462 -39.69 -16.79 -42.71
CA ALA A 462 -39.94 -17.67 -41.58
C ALA A 462 -38.81 -18.66 -41.33
N SER A 463 -38.58 -18.97 -40.06
CA SER A 463 -37.78 -20.13 -39.64
C SER A 463 -38.73 -21.16 -39.03
N TYR A 464 -38.77 -22.37 -39.55
CA TYR A 464 -39.69 -23.43 -39.12
C TYR A 464 -39.10 -24.82 -39.33
N GLU A 465 -39.58 -25.78 -38.54
CA GLU A 465 -39.31 -27.20 -38.73
C GLU A 465 -40.53 -27.89 -39.33
N LEU A 466 -40.28 -28.91 -40.16
CA LEU A 466 -41.30 -29.72 -40.78
C LEU A 466 -41.01 -31.20 -40.54
N LEU A 467 -41.92 -31.91 -39.87
CA LEU A 467 -41.91 -33.37 -39.80
C LEU A 467 -42.94 -33.92 -40.78
N THR A 468 -42.46 -34.37 -41.94
CA THR A 468 -43.29 -34.94 -43.01
C THR A 468 -43.63 -36.39 -42.71
N ILE A 469 -44.91 -36.75 -42.86
CA ILE A 469 -45.47 -38.07 -42.61
C ILE A 469 -46.00 -38.62 -43.93
N ARG A 470 -45.49 -39.77 -44.36
CA ARG A 470 -45.93 -40.47 -45.58
C ARG A 470 -47.00 -41.52 -45.23
N GLY A 471 -48.02 -41.67 -46.08
CA GLY A 471 -49.08 -42.69 -45.94
C GLY A 471 -50.50 -42.13 -46.09
N ALA A 472 -51.48 -43.02 -46.27
CA ALA A 472 -52.89 -42.64 -46.43
C ALA A 472 -53.54 -42.16 -45.11
N ASP A 473 -52.95 -42.51 -43.98
CA ASP A 473 -53.39 -42.19 -42.61
C ASP A 473 -52.58 -41.03 -41.98
N ALA A 474 -51.75 -40.34 -42.78
CA ALA A 474 -50.79 -39.34 -42.30
C ALA A 474 -51.42 -38.22 -41.47
N GLY A 475 -52.67 -37.81 -41.77
CA GLY A 475 -53.38 -36.77 -41.02
C GLY A 475 -53.71 -37.17 -39.59
N SER A 476 -54.21 -38.39 -39.37
CA SER A 476 -54.52 -38.90 -38.04
C SER A 476 -53.26 -39.12 -37.21
N ARG A 477 -52.19 -39.64 -37.85
CA ARG A 477 -50.88 -39.81 -37.22
C ARG A 477 -50.24 -38.48 -36.82
N ALA A 478 -50.43 -37.42 -37.61
CA ALA A 478 -49.95 -36.08 -37.26
C ALA A 478 -50.56 -35.59 -35.94
N VAL A 479 -51.87 -35.79 -35.75
CA VAL A 479 -52.58 -35.40 -34.51
C VAL A 479 -52.12 -36.23 -33.32
N GLU A 480 -51.92 -37.54 -33.50
CA GLU A 480 -51.42 -38.44 -32.45
C GLU A 480 -50.00 -38.05 -31.99
N ILE A 481 -49.09 -37.79 -32.93
CA ILE A 481 -47.72 -37.37 -32.65
C ILE A 481 -47.71 -36.03 -31.91
N ILE A 482 -48.53 -35.04 -32.33
CA ILE A 482 -48.68 -33.78 -31.60
C ILE A 482 -49.14 -34.04 -30.15
N GLY A 483 -50.11 -34.95 -29.94
CA GLY A 483 -50.56 -35.33 -28.61
C GLY A 483 -49.46 -35.99 -27.76
N ARG A 484 -48.58 -36.79 -28.36
CA ARG A 484 -47.40 -37.37 -27.67
C ARG A 484 -46.39 -36.29 -27.28
N LEU A 485 -46.13 -35.33 -28.17
CA LEU A 485 -45.22 -34.21 -27.93
C LEU A 485 -45.75 -33.28 -26.83
N GLN A 486 -47.03 -32.92 -26.86
CA GLN A 486 -47.66 -32.05 -25.86
C GLN A 486 -47.69 -32.66 -24.46
N ARG A 487 -47.77 -34.00 -24.35
CA ARG A 487 -47.72 -34.72 -23.08
C ARG A 487 -46.29 -35.05 -22.60
N GLY A 488 -45.26 -34.61 -23.33
CA GLY A 488 -43.86 -34.87 -22.96
C GLY A 488 -43.45 -36.34 -23.08
N ALA A 489 -44.18 -37.16 -23.85
CA ALA A 489 -43.91 -38.60 -24.00
C ALA A 489 -42.71 -38.92 -24.91
N VAL A 490 -42.03 -37.90 -25.44
CA VAL A 490 -40.79 -38.01 -26.21
C VAL A 490 -39.70 -37.31 -25.40
N GLU A 491 -38.98 -38.06 -24.58
CA GLU A 491 -37.92 -37.53 -23.71
C GLU A 491 -36.57 -37.56 -24.43
N ALA A 492 -36.03 -36.39 -24.76
CA ALA A 492 -34.64 -36.24 -25.15
C ALA A 492 -33.82 -35.80 -23.93
N ARG A 493 -32.80 -36.56 -23.54
CA ARG A 493 -31.82 -36.13 -22.53
C ARG A 493 -30.55 -35.68 -23.23
N GLU A 494 -30.12 -34.45 -22.95
CA GLU A 494 -28.83 -33.98 -23.43
C GLU A 494 -27.67 -34.66 -22.69
N ASP A 495 -26.58 -34.89 -23.43
CA ASP A 495 -25.32 -35.27 -22.84
C ASP A 495 -24.74 -34.09 -22.05
N GLN A 496 -24.22 -34.38 -20.86
CA GLN A 496 -23.45 -33.44 -20.06
C GLN A 496 -22.04 -33.97 -19.80
N ILE A 497 -21.08 -33.05 -19.71
CA ILE A 497 -19.71 -33.32 -19.28
C ILE A 497 -19.40 -32.54 -17.99
N VAL A 498 -18.68 -33.20 -17.07
CA VAL A 498 -18.28 -32.60 -15.79
C VAL A 498 -16.78 -32.32 -15.84
N LEU A 499 -16.41 -31.05 -15.74
CA LEU A 499 -15.05 -30.58 -15.89
C LEU A 499 -14.57 -29.92 -14.58
N ARG A 500 -13.29 -30.08 -14.31
CA ARG A 500 -12.52 -29.21 -13.41
C ARG A 500 -11.61 -28.34 -14.28
N THR A 501 -11.59 -27.05 -14.02
CA THR A 501 -10.86 -26.10 -14.85
C THR A 501 -10.03 -25.15 -14.02
N LEU A 502 -8.81 -24.87 -14.50
CA LEU A 502 -7.96 -23.81 -14.02
C LEU A 502 -7.67 -22.86 -15.19
N PHE A 503 -8.16 -21.63 -15.11
CA PHE A 503 -8.07 -20.62 -16.16
C PHE A 503 -7.01 -19.58 -15.83
N PHE A 504 -6.23 -19.19 -16.84
CA PHE A 504 -5.22 -18.13 -16.77
C PHE A 504 -5.57 -17.04 -17.80
N SER A 505 -5.84 -15.82 -17.33
CA SER A 505 -6.17 -14.68 -18.19
C SER A 505 -4.95 -14.23 -19.00
N LEU A 506 -5.13 -14.08 -20.32
CA LEU A 506 -4.15 -13.42 -21.19
C LEU A 506 -4.32 -11.90 -21.23
N LEU A 507 -5.43 -11.38 -20.69
CA LEU A 507 -5.54 -9.97 -20.39
C LEU A 507 -4.93 -9.70 -19.01
N PRO A 508 -4.04 -8.69 -18.88
CA PRO A 508 -3.55 -8.29 -17.59
C PRO A 508 -4.71 -7.73 -16.77
N THR A 509 -4.88 -8.32 -15.60
CA THR A 509 -5.76 -7.85 -14.55
C THR A 509 -4.86 -7.65 -13.35
N GLY A 510 -4.12 -6.56 -13.33
CA GLY A 510 -3.04 -6.42 -12.37
C GLY A 510 -2.42 -5.04 -12.31
N TRP A 511 -1.42 -4.97 -11.44
CA TRP A 511 -0.69 -3.77 -11.11
C TRP A 511 0.74 -3.94 -11.59
N LYS A 512 1.26 -2.95 -12.29
CA LYS A 512 2.64 -2.93 -12.76
C LYS A 512 3.48 -2.05 -11.86
N ASP A 513 4.61 -2.57 -11.40
CA ASP A 513 5.55 -1.82 -10.56
C ASP A 513 6.06 -0.57 -11.27
N THR A 514 6.22 0.50 -10.50
CA THR A 514 6.72 1.79 -11.00
C THR A 514 8.10 2.08 -10.41
N GLN A 515 8.75 3.13 -10.92
CA GLN A 515 10.02 3.61 -10.37
C GLN A 515 9.83 4.40 -9.06
N LEU A 516 8.59 4.71 -8.66
CA LEU A 516 8.31 5.43 -7.43
C LEU A 516 8.01 4.44 -6.30
N ASP A 517 8.92 4.39 -5.32
CA ASP A 517 8.80 3.57 -4.12
C ASP A 517 9.05 4.40 -2.84
N GLY A 518 9.13 3.71 -1.70
CA GLY A 518 9.39 4.32 -0.40
C GLY A 518 10.76 5.00 -0.24
N THR A 519 11.71 4.86 -1.19
CA THR A 519 13.01 5.54 -1.09
C THR A 519 12.89 7.04 -1.26
N HIS A 520 11.91 7.49 -2.04
CA HIS A 520 11.63 8.91 -2.31
C HIS A 520 10.66 9.54 -1.30
N PHE A 521 10.27 8.80 -0.26
CA PHE A 521 9.34 9.26 0.76
C PHE A 521 10.01 10.23 1.74
N ARG A 522 9.37 11.38 2.01
CA ARG A 522 9.82 12.33 3.05
C ARG A 522 8.99 12.26 4.32
N SER A 523 7.68 12.38 4.19
CA SER A 523 6.78 12.43 5.35
C SER A 523 5.34 12.10 4.98
N ALA A 524 4.58 11.66 5.97
CA ALA A 524 3.14 11.49 5.94
C ALA A 524 2.48 12.31 7.06
N SER A 525 1.35 12.93 6.78
CA SER A 525 0.57 13.69 7.76
C SER A 525 -0.91 13.44 7.56
N VAL A 526 -1.67 13.39 8.65
CA VAL A 526 -3.13 13.27 8.57
C VAL A 526 -3.74 14.66 8.49
N THR A 527 -4.62 14.85 7.51
CA THR A 527 -5.44 16.05 7.39
C THR A 527 -6.89 15.67 7.14
N MET A 528 -7.82 16.60 7.35
CA MET A 528 -9.22 16.40 6.97
C MET A 528 -9.40 16.92 5.55
N ASP A 529 -10.07 16.14 4.69
CA ASP A 529 -10.49 16.65 3.40
C ASP A 529 -11.48 17.81 3.62
N PRO A 530 -11.18 19.03 3.12
CA PRO A 530 -12.04 20.19 3.31
C PRO A 530 -13.44 20.04 2.69
N THR A 531 -13.63 19.10 1.76
CA THR A 531 -14.91 18.90 1.07
C THR A 531 -15.78 17.85 1.75
N THR A 532 -15.19 16.70 2.08
CA THR A 532 -15.94 15.53 2.59
C THR A 532 -15.87 15.39 4.11
N ASN A 533 -14.96 16.14 4.78
CA ASN A 533 -14.65 16.02 6.20
C ASN A 533 -14.22 14.59 6.60
N ILE A 534 -13.68 13.82 5.66
CA ILE A 534 -13.12 12.48 5.86
C ILE A 534 -11.60 12.63 6.10
N PRO A 535 -11.01 11.88 7.05
CA PRO A 535 -9.57 11.90 7.28
C PRO A 535 -8.81 11.29 6.10
N ILE A 536 -7.78 11.99 5.64
CA ILE A 536 -6.92 11.61 4.52
C ILE A 536 -5.45 11.65 4.95
N VAL A 537 -4.62 10.78 4.37
CA VAL A 537 -3.18 10.76 4.64
C VAL A 537 -2.46 11.45 3.49
N GLN A 538 -1.87 12.60 3.77
CA GLN A 538 -1.06 13.36 2.82
C GLN A 538 0.41 12.92 2.91
N ILE A 539 0.96 12.43 1.81
CA ILE A 539 2.36 12.05 1.64
C ILE A 539 3.11 13.17 0.91
N ALA A 540 4.32 13.47 1.37
CA ALA A 540 5.28 14.33 0.68
C ALA A 540 6.49 13.51 0.22
N PHE A 541 6.93 13.73 -1.01
CA PHE A 541 8.15 13.15 -1.58
C PHE A 541 9.33 14.12 -1.54
N ASP A 542 10.53 13.62 -1.82
CA ASP A 542 11.68 14.45 -2.16
C ASP A 542 11.59 15.02 -3.60
N ASP A 543 12.58 15.81 -4.01
CA ASP A 543 12.56 16.50 -5.30
C ASP A 543 12.64 15.55 -6.51
N GLU A 544 13.20 14.34 -6.33
CA GLU A 544 13.29 13.32 -7.37
C GLU A 544 11.98 12.53 -7.47
N GLY A 545 11.44 12.08 -6.34
CA GLY A 545 10.13 11.45 -6.22
C GLY A 545 9.01 12.35 -6.70
N ALA A 546 9.10 13.67 -6.47
CA ALA A 546 8.13 14.64 -6.98
C ALA A 546 8.05 14.62 -8.51
N LYS A 547 9.18 14.51 -9.21
CA LYS A 547 9.24 14.42 -10.67
C LYS A 547 8.75 13.07 -11.17
N LEU A 548 9.14 11.98 -10.50
CA LEU A 548 8.67 10.63 -10.82
C LEU A 548 7.15 10.52 -10.65
N PHE A 549 6.60 11.09 -9.58
CA PHE A 549 5.16 11.11 -9.32
C PHE A 549 4.40 11.99 -10.32
N GLU A 550 4.95 13.16 -10.69
CA GLU A 550 4.38 14.01 -11.74
C GLU A 550 4.34 13.25 -13.08
N GLN A 551 5.43 12.60 -13.47
CA GLN A 551 5.50 11.84 -14.71
C GLN A 551 4.56 10.62 -14.69
N LEU A 552 4.48 9.93 -13.56
CA LEU A 552 3.60 8.78 -13.35
C LEU A 552 2.12 9.17 -13.46
N THR A 553 1.72 10.27 -12.82
CA THR A 553 0.33 10.78 -12.89
C THR A 553 0.01 11.32 -14.29
N LYS A 554 0.95 11.99 -14.95
CA LYS A 554 0.79 12.49 -16.32
C LYS A 554 0.56 11.37 -17.34
N ASN A 555 1.23 10.23 -17.18
CA ASN A 555 1.10 9.09 -18.08
C ASN A 555 -0.16 8.25 -17.82
N ASN A 556 -0.78 8.40 -16.63
CA ASN A 556 -1.87 7.55 -16.17
C ASN A 556 -3.19 8.33 -15.94
N ILE A 557 -3.40 9.47 -16.59
CA ILE A 557 -4.65 10.23 -16.51
C ILE A 557 -5.84 9.36 -16.95
N GLY A 558 -6.86 9.26 -16.10
CA GLY A 558 -8.03 8.41 -16.29
C GLY A 558 -7.84 6.95 -15.87
N LYS A 559 -6.63 6.53 -15.52
CA LYS A 559 -6.31 5.18 -15.02
C LYS A 559 -6.19 5.16 -13.49
N ARG A 560 -6.31 3.98 -12.89
CA ARG A 560 -6.09 3.80 -11.45
C ARG A 560 -4.59 3.73 -11.14
N LEU A 561 -4.20 4.31 -10.02
CA LEU A 561 -2.86 4.18 -9.47
C LEU A 561 -2.97 3.52 -8.10
N ALA A 562 -2.49 2.29 -7.96
CA ALA A 562 -2.51 1.58 -6.69
C ALA A 562 -1.36 1.99 -5.78
N ILE A 563 -1.68 2.03 -4.49
CA ILE A 563 -0.75 2.31 -3.41
C ILE A 563 -0.74 1.07 -2.52
N PHE A 564 0.40 0.40 -2.50
CA PHE A 564 0.63 -0.77 -1.66
C PHE A 564 1.50 -0.37 -0.47
N VAL A 565 1.17 -0.93 0.69
CA VAL A 565 1.98 -0.81 1.90
C VAL A 565 2.18 -2.21 2.48
N GLY A 566 3.44 -2.67 2.53
CA GLY A 566 3.76 -4.01 3.03
C GLY A 566 3.08 -5.14 2.23
N GLY A 567 2.92 -4.93 0.91
CA GLY A 567 2.24 -5.87 0.01
C GLY A 567 0.71 -5.86 0.06
N GLN A 568 0.09 -5.05 0.93
CA GLN A 568 -1.37 -4.87 0.97
C GLN A 568 -1.81 -3.65 0.17
N LEU A 569 -2.87 -3.79 -0.63
CA LEU A 569 -3.48 -2.67 -1.36
C LEU A 569 -4.21 -1.76 -0.37
N ILE A 570 -3.68 -0.55 -0.16
CA ILE A 570 -4.28 0.43 0.75
C ILE A 570 -5.31 1.28 0.00
N SER A 571 -4.97 1.74 -1.21
CA SER A 571 -5.85 2.58 -2.02
C SER A 571 -5.53 2.44 -3.50
N ALA A 572 -6.55 2.61 -4.35
CA ALA A 572 -6.42 2.58 -5.81
C ALA A 572 -7.17 3.74 -6.47
N PRO A 573 -6.82 5.01 -6.17
CA PRO A 573 -7.48 6.18 -6.73
C PRO A 573 -7.31 6.29 -8.24
N THR A 574 -8.30 6.84 -8.92
CA THR A 574 -8.20 7.23 -10.33
C THR A 574 -7.48 8.57 -10.46
N VAL A 575 -6.47 8.64 -11.31
CA VAL A 575 -5.73 9.88 -11.57
C VAL A 575 -6.59 10.81 -12.44
N GLN A 576 -7.01 11.95 -11.89
CA GLN A 576 -7.86 12.90 -12.60
C GLN A 576 -7.05 13.90 -13.43
N GLN A 577 -5.89 14.32 -12.92
CA GLN A 577 -4.97 15.26 -13.55
C GLN A 577 -3.53 14.98 -13.10
N ALA A 578 -2.54 15.47 -13.84
CA ALA A 578 -1.15 15.40 -13.42
C ALA A 578 -0.94 16.21 -12.13
N ILE A 579 -0.30 15.60 -11.13
CA ILE A 579 -0.08 16.23 -9.83
C ILE A 579 1.35 16.78 -9.80
N VAL A 580 1.44 18.11 -9.72
CA VAL A 580 2.71 18.85 -9.64
C VAL A 580 2.97 19.25 -8.19
N GLY A 581 4.23 19.19 -7.73
CA GLY A 581 4.61 19.62 -6.38
C GLY A 581 4.84 18.50 -5.36
N GLY A 582 4.90 17.23 -5.80
CA GLY A 582 5.43 16.13 -5.00
C GLY A 582 4.63 15.77 -3.76
N THR A 583 3.32 16.05 -3.74
CA THR A 583 2.43 15.60 -2.67
C THR A 583 1.37 14.65 -3.21
N ALA A 584 1.12 13.56 -2.50
CA ALA A 584 0.08 12.59 -2.81
C ALA A 584 -0.92 12.53 -1.64
N VAL A 585 -2.17 12.20 -1.95
CA VAL A 585 -3.21 12.02 -0.93
C VAL A 585 -3.75 10.60 -1.02
N ILE A 586 -3.63 9.85 0.08
CA ILE A 586 -4.28 8.55 0.25
C ILE A 586 -5.66 8.79 0.84
N THR A 587 -6.68 8.33 0.12
CA THR A 587 -8.08 8.31 0.56
C THR A 587 -8.50 6.88 0.88
N GLY A 588 -9.49 6.70 1.77
CA GLY A 588 -10.05 5.39 2.11
C GLY A 588 -10.14 5.07 3.60
N SER A 589 -9.43 5.80 4.46
CA SER A 589 -9.52 5.65 5.91
C SER A 589 -10.88 6.12 6.43
N GLN A 590 -11.55 5.29 7.24
CA GLN A 590 -12.87 5.62 7.79
C GLN A 590 -12.77 6.45 9.06
N THR A 591 -11.65 6.36 9.78
CA THR A 591 -11.44 7.02 11.07
C THR A 591 -10.11 7.78 11.11
N PHE A 592 -10.06 8.83 11.94
CA PHE A 592 -8.83 9.60 12.14
C PHE A 592 -7.72 8.74 12.76
N GLU A 593 -8.09 7.79 13.62
CA GLU A 593 -7.17 6.85 14.25
C GLU A 593 -6.51 5.92 13.21
N GLU A 594 -7.28 5.38 12.26
CA GLU A 594 -6.77 4.57 11.16
C GLU A 594 -5.84 5.37 10.24
N ALA A 595 -6.22 6.60 9.88
CA ALA A 595 -5.36 7.48 9.10
C ALA A 595 -4.06 7.83 9.83
N ASN A 596 -4.13 8.05 11.15
CA ASN A 596 -2.97 8.37 11.98
C ASN A 596 -2.06 7.16 12.17
N ALA A 597 -2.61 5.96 12.30
CA ALA A 597 -1.84 4.72 12.31
C ALA A 597 -1.08 4.54 10.99
N LEU A 598 -1.74 4.70 9.84
CA LEU A 598 -1.09 4.61 8.53
C LEU A 598 -0.01 5.68 8.33
N ALA A 599 -0.28 6.93 8.71
CA ALA A 599 0.71 8.01 8.62
C ALA A 599 1.93 7.75 9.53
N THR A 600 1.70 7.23 10.74
CA THR A 600 2.78 6.83 11.66
C THR A 600 3.61 5.71 11.05
N ASP A 601 2.96 4.67 10.53
CA ASP A 601 3.60 3.53 9.88
C ASP A 601 4.50 4.01 8.73
N LEU A 602 3.98 4.84 7.82
CA LEU A 602 4.76 5.40 6.70
C LEU A 602 5.96 6.25 7.15
N ASN A 603 5.79 7.11 8.16
CA ASN A 603 6.86 7.95 8.69
C ASN A 603 8.01 7.18 9.34
N THR A 604 7.73 5.99 9.87
CA THR A 604 8.77 5.17 10.47
C THR A 604 9.70 4.52 9.45
N GLY A 605 9.25 4.37 8.20
CA GLY A 605 10.02 3.87 7.07
C GLY A 605 10.07 2.34 6.94
N ALA A 606 10.62 1.90 5.81
CA ALA A 606 10.84 0.48 5.50
C ALA A 606 12.10 -0.06 6.19
N ILE A 607 12.06 -1.33 6.59
CA ILE A 607 13.28 -2.04 7.02
C ILE A 607 14.02 -2.50 5.75
N PRO A 608 15.30 -2.13 5.56
CA PRO A 608 16.05 -2.42 4.32
C PRO A 608 16.43 -3.90 4.13
N ALA A 609 16.32 -4.74 5.17
CA ALA A 609 16.50 -6.18 5.08
C ALA A 609 15.56 -6.90 6.04
N PRO A 610 15.13 -8.14 5.73
CA PRO A 610 14.24 -8.88 6.61
C PRO A 610 14.92 -9.18 7.95
N ILE A 611 14.18 -8.94 9.03
CA ILE A 611 14.57 -9.25 10.40
C ILE A 611 13.69 -10.36 10.97
N TYR A 612 14.27 -11.24 11.77
CA TYR A 612 13.60 -12.37 12.38
C TYR A 612 13.73 -12.31 13.90
N LEU A 613 12.62 -12.43 14.62
CA LEU A 613 12.65 -12.49 16.08
C LEU A 613 13.26 -13.83 16.53
N THR A 614 14.40 -13.77 17.22
CA THR A 614 15.11 -14.95 17.77
C THR A 614 14.87 -15.14 19.26
N GLY A 615 14.51 -14.09 19.98
CA GLY A 615 14.25 -14.16 21.41
C GLY A 615 13.39 -13.01 21.92
N GLN A 616 12.68 -13.26 23.01
CA GLN A 616 11.90 -12.23 23.71
C GLN A 616 12.00 -12.42 25.22
N ARG A 617 11.99 -11.32 25.96
CA ARG A 617 11.96 -11.31 27.42
C ARG A 617 11.15 -10.12 27.91
N THR A 618 10.24 -10.36 28.85
CA THR A 618 9.43 -9.30 29.46
C THR A 618 9.89 -9.08 30.91
N VAL A 619 9.99 -7.81 31.31
CA VAL A 619 10.31 -7.38 32.68
C VAL A 619 9.09 -6.66 33.24
N GLU A 620 8.61 -7.07 34.41
CA GLU A 620 7.45 -6.43 35.03
C GLU A 620 7.80 -5.09 35.67
N ALA A 621 6.91 -4.10 35.51
CA ALA A 621 7.10 -2.75 36.03
C ALA A 621 7.10 -2.66 37.57
N THR A 622 6.40 -3.58 38.25
CA THR A 622 6.28 -3.64 39.71
C THR A 622 7.64 -3.91 40.38
N LEU A 623 8.41 -4.85 39.85
CA LEU A 623 9.73 -5.22 40.36
C LEU A 623 10.71 -4.04 40.27
N GLY A 624 10.67 -3.31 39.14
CA GLY A 624 11.51 -2.13 38.91
C GLY A 624 11.16 -0.96 39.84
N ALA A 625 9.87 -0.67 40.01
CA ALA A 625 9.41 0.40 40.89
C ALA A 625 9.77 0.15 42.36
N GLU A 626 9.62 -1.09 42.84
CA GLU A 626 10.01 -1.45 44.21
C GLU A 626 11.53 -1.37 44.42
N ALA A 627 12.31 -1.89 43.47
CA ALA A 627 13.77 -1.84 43.51
C ALA A 627 14.30 -0.38 43.49
N LEU A 628 13.68 0.49 42.69
CA LEU A 628 13.98 1.93 42.68
C LEU A 628 13.68 2.57 44.04
N ALA A 629 12.48 2.33 44.59
CA ALA A 629 12.07 2.90 45.86
C ALA A 629 12.99 2.45 47.02
N MET A 630 13.37 1.17 47.06
CA MET A 630 14.33 0.66 48.03
C MET A 630 15.72 1.27 47.86
N SER A 631 16.20 1.37 46.62
CA SER A 631 17.53 1.94 46.33
C SER A 631 17.61 3.43 46.68
N LEU A 632 16.56 4.21 46.40
CA LEU A 632 16.49 5.63 46.79
C LEU A 632 16.44 5.80 48.31
N LYS A 633 15.68 4.96 49.03
CA LYS A 633 15.67 4.95 50.50
C LYS A 633 17.05 4.62 51.07
N ALA A 634 17.72 3.58 50.53
CA ALA A 634 19.06 3.20 50.94
C ALA A 634 20.09 4.31 50.66
N GLY A 635 20.02 4.95 49.49
CA GLY A 635 20.86 6.10 49.13
C GLY A 635 20.66 7.29 50.07
N LEU A 636 19.42 7.61 50.43
CA LEU A 636 19.10 8.69 51.38
C LEU A 636 19.66 8.40 52.77
N VAL A 637 19.44 7.18 53.30
CA VAL A 637 19.97 6.77 54.60
C VAL A 637 21.50 6.81 54.59
N GLY A 638 22.14 6.27 53.55
CA GLY A 638 23.59 6.31 53.36
C GLY A 638 24.14 7.74 53.35
N MET A 639 23.49 8.64 52.60
CA MET A 639 23.85 10.05 52.56
C MET A 639 23.76 10.72 53.94
N VAL A 640 22.69 10.50 54.70
CA VAL A 640 22.52 11.08 56.04
C VAL A 640 23.60 10.56 57.00
N VAL A 641 23.87 9.25 57.01
CA VAL A 641 24.92 8.65 57.84
C VAL A 641 26.28 9.25 57.51
N LEU A 642 26.59 9.39 56.22
CA LEU A 642 27.85 9.96 55.76
C LEU A 642 27.94 11.49 56.06
N MET A 643 26.85 12.25 55.97
CA MET A 643 26.82 13.65 56.38
C MET A 643 27.07 13.82 57.89
N LEU A 644 26.51 12.93 58.72
CA LEU A 644 26.77 12.89 60.15
C LEU A 644 28.24 12.54 60.44
N PHE A 645 28.79 11.54 59.76
CA PHE A 645 30.21 11.19 59.86
C PHE A 645 31.11 12.39 59.54
N MET A 646 30.84 13.11 58.44
CA MET A 646 31.59 14.30 58.07
C MET A 646 31.51 15.39 59.14
N LEU A 647 30.32 15.63 59.71
CA LEU A 647 30.12 16.61 60.76
C LEU A 647 30.89 16.25 62.04
N VAL A 648 30.85 14.99 62.47
CA VAL A 648 31.52 14.52 63.69
C VAL A 648 33.05 14.53 63.53
N VAL A 649 33.58 14.02 62.42
CA VAL A 649 35.03 13.87 62.23
C VAL A 649 35.71 15.18 61.79
N TYR A 650 35.06 15.95 60.91
CA TYR A 650 35.65 17.13 60.28
C TYR A 650 35.05 18.45 60.77
N ARG A 651 34.06 18.43 61.67
CA ARG A 651 33.48 19.63 62.31
C ARG A 651 33.07 20.68 61.27
N LEU A 652 33.65 21.89 61.31
CA LEU A 652 33.31 22.97 60.40
C LEU A 652 33.70 22.67 58.94
N LEU A 653 34.81 21.96 58.72
CA LEU A 653 35.14 21.45 57.38
C LEU A 653 34.10 20.42 56.92
N GLY A 654 33.58 19.62 57.84
CA GLY A 654 32.48 18.68 57.61
C GLY A 654 31.20 19.39 57.13
N VAL A 655 30.84 20.51 57.74
CA VAL A 655 29.69 21.33 57.29
C VAL A 655 29.91 21.84 55.86
N ILE A 656 31.12 22.30 55.53
CA ILE A 656 31.45 22.74 54.16
C ILE A 656 31.32 21.58 53.17
N ALA A 657 31.82 20.38 53.51
CA ALA A 657 31.66 19.20 52.66
C ALA A 657 30.20 18.78 52.50
N ASN A 658 29.37 18.88 53.54
CA ASN A 658 27.94 18.55 53.45
C ASN A 658 27.19 19.52 52.52
N ILE A 659 27.52 20.81 52.56
CA ILE A 659 26.96 21.80 51.62
C ILE A 659 27.42 21.50 50.20
N ALA A 660 28.71 21.18 50.00
CA ALA A 660 29.23 20.78 48.69
C ALA A 660 28.57 19.49 48.18
N LEU A 661 28.29 18.52 49.06
CA LEU A 661 27.57 17.29 48.73
C LEU A 661 26.12 17.59 48.32
N LEU A 662 25.45 18.54 48.96
CA LEU A 662 24.11 18.95 48.54
C LEU A 662 24.13 19.55 47.12
N PHE A 663 25.09 20.43 46.82
CA PHE A 663 25.29 20.96 45.46
C PHE A 663 25.62 19.84 44.47
N TYR A 664 26.42 18.86 44.87
CA TYR A 664 26.72 17.68 44.06
C TYR A 664 25.44 16.93 43.67
N VAL A 665 24.59 16.58 44.64
CA VAL A 665 23.34 15.84 44.40
C VAL A 665 22.40 16.63 43.50
N LEU A 666 22.28 17.95 43.72
CA LEU A 666 21.44 18.83 42.92
C LEU A 666 21.90 18.92 41.46
N ILE A 667 23.21 19.11 41.23
CA ILE A 667 23.80 19.13 39.89
C ILE A 667 23.62 17.77 39.21
N PHE A 668 23.82 16.66 39.95
CA PHE A 668 23.66 15.31 39.43
C PHE A 668 22.23 15.07 38.93
N ILE A 669 21.21 15.36 39.76
CA ILE A 669 19.80 15.21 39.38
C ILE A 669 19.46 16.10 38.19
N ALA A 670 19.98 17.33 38.14
CA ALA A 670 19.74 18.23 37.04
C ALA A 670 20.36 17.73 35.72
N LEU A 671 21.54 17.11 35.76
CA LEU A 671 22.16 16.51 34.58
C LEU A 671 21.41 15.27 34.08
N LEU A 672 20.83 14.44 34.96
CA LEU A 672 19.99 13.32 34.54
C LEU A 672 18.72 13.77 33.80
N LYS A 673 18.27 15.00 34.07
CA LYS A 673 17.09 15.62 33.44
C LYS A 673 17.41 16.35 32.14
N LEU A 674 18.68 16.47 31.77
CA LEU A 674 19.08 17.23 30.58
C LEU A 674 19.67 16.31 29.52
N PRO A 675 19.46 16.62 28.23
CA PRO A 675 20.15 15.92 27.16
C PRO A 675 21.65 16.15 27.30
N LEU A 676 22.44 15.13 26.95
CA LEU A 676 23.90 15.15 27.08
C LEU A 676 24.53 16.02 25.97
N PHE A 677 24.27 17.34 25.99
CA PHE A 677 24.53 18.30 24.91
C PHE A 677 26.00 18.35 24.41
N LEU A 678 26.95 17.79 25.19
CA LEU A 678 28.36 17.75 24.82
C LEU A 678 28.72 16.62 23.84
N PHE A 679 27.91 15.56 23.69
CA PHE A 679 28.29 14.38 22.90
C PHE A 679 27.17 13.73 22.07
N SER A 680 25.88 13.88 22.41
CA SER A 680 24.76 13.39 21.58
C SER A 680 23.42 14.06 21.94
N HIS A 681 22.37 13.83 21.13
CA HIS A 681 20.99 14.24 21.44
C HIS A 681 20.27 13.26 22.38
N THR A 682 21.00 12.34 23.04
CA THR A 682 20.46 11.24 23.85
C THR A 682 20.39 11.64 25.34
N TYR A 683 19.41 11.11 26.07
CA TYR A 683 19.32 11.29 27.52
C TYR A 683 20.05 10.17 28.27
N ILE A 684 20.32 10.40 29.56
CA ILE A 684 20.87 9.34 30.42
C ILE A 684 19.71 8.46 30.87
N VAL A 685 19.64 7.25 30.32
CA VAL A 685 18.69 6.23 30.77
C VAL A 685 19.13 5.69 32.14
N LEU A 686 18.32 5.94 33.16
CA LEU A 686 18.55 5.46 34.51
C LEU A 686 18.10 4.01 34.63
N THR A 687 19.05 3.10 34.84
CA THR A 687 18.80 1.67 35.15
C THR A 687 18.97 1.42 36.65
N LEU A 688 18.56 0.25 37.16
CA LEU A 688 18.81 -0.16 38.54
C LEU A 688 20.31 -0.18 38.85
N ALA A 689 21.11 -0.67 37.90
CA ALA A 689 22.57 -0.58 38.00
C ALA A 689 23.03 0.89 37.95
N GLY A 690 22.42 1.74 37.13
CA GLY A 690 22.64 3.19 37.14
C GLY A 690 22.37 3.84 38.51
N VAL A 691 21.31 3.41 39.21
CA VAL A 691 21.04 3.85 40.59
C VAL A 691 22.15 3.39 41.55
N ALA A 692 22.66 2.17 41.41
CA ALA A 692 23.81 1.70 42.19
C ALA A 692 25.07 2.55 41.90
N GLY A 693 25.29 2.93 40.63
CA GLY A 693 26.36 3.84 40.22
C GLY A 693 26.24 5.22 40.88
N MET A 694 25.02 5.76 40.96
CA MET A 694 24.71 7.01 41.67
C MET A 694 24.96 6.90 43.17
N ILE A 695 24.54 5.81 43.82
CA ILE A 695 24.77 5.60 45.26
C ILE A 695 26.28 5.50 45.54
N LEU A 696 27.01 4.76 44.71
CA LEU A 696 28.47 4.66 44.81
C LEU A 696 29.14 6.01 44.60
N SER A 697 28.68 6.80 43.63
CA SER A 697 29.24 8.11 43.33
C SER A 697 29.00 9.13 44.46
N ILE A 698 27.88 9.04 45.20
CA ILE A 698 27.66 9.85 46.41
C ILE A 698 28.73 9.58 47.46
N GLY A 699 29.10 8.30 47.69
CA GLY A 699 30.16 7.92 48.62
C GLY A 699 31.52 8.45 48.18
N MET A 700 31.87 8.27 46.90
CA MET A 700 33.13 8.77 46.34
C MET A 700 33.18 10.30 46.26
N ALA A 701 32.04 10.99 46.17
CA ALA A 701 32.01 12.45 46.02
C ALA A 701 32.64 13.20 47.20
N ILE A 702 32.69 12.58 48.37
CA ILE A 702 33.30 13.14 49.56
C ILE A 702 34.77 12.74 49.73
N ASP A 703 35.25 11.70 49.05
CA ASP A 703 36.63 11.24 49.15
C ASP A 703 37.63 12.36 48.80
N ALA A 704 37.35 13.11 47.74
CA ALA A 704 38.14 14.29 47.37
C ALA A 704 38.19 15.33 48.49
N ASN A 705 37.04 15.61 49.13
CA ASN A 705 36.96 16.54 50.26
C ASN A 705 37.76 16.03 51.47
N VAL A 706 37.69 14.74 51.77
CA VAL A 706 38.45 14.09 52.87
C VAL A 706 39.96 14.24 52.65
N LEU A 707 40.46 13.91 51.45
CA LEU A 707 41.88 14.06 51.10
C LEU A 707 42.36 15.51 51.21
N ILE A 708 41.57 16.46 50.69
CA ILE A 708 41.85 17.90 50.84
C ILE A 708 41.91 18.26 52.33
N PHE A 709 40.91 17.86 53.12
CA PHE A 709 40.80 18.26 54.52
C PHE A 709 41.93 17.68 55.37
N GLU A 710 42.33 16.43 55.19
CA GLU A 710 43.48 15.88 55.91
C GLU A 710 44.77 16.63 55.57
N ARG A 711 44.97 16.99 54.29
CA ARG A 711 46.15 17.78 53.90
C ARG A 711 46.11 19.20 54.46
N ILE A 712 44.93 19.82 54.53
CA ILE A 712 44.75 21.11 55.20
C ILE A 712 45.03 20.99 56.70
N LYS A 713 44.45 19.98 57.38
CA LYS A 713 44.64 19.73 58.82
C LYS A 713 46.11 19.49 59.13
N GLU A 714 46.84 18.77 58.29
CA GLU A 714 48.29 18.58 58.43
C GLU A 714 49.05 19.91 58.36
N GLU A 715 48.74 20.78 57.41
CA GLU A 715 49.38 22.09 57.26
C GLU A 715 48.99 23.07 58.38
N VAL A 716 47.76 22.99 58.89
CA VAL A 716 47.31 23.75 60.08
C VAL A 716 48.04 23.26 61.34
N ARG A 717 48.23 21.94 61.50
CA ARG A 717 49.03 21.38 62.62
C ARG A 717 50.49 21.82 62.58
N LYS A 718 51.04 22.14 61.40
CA LYS A 718 52.36 22.76 61.21
C LYS A 718 52.39 24.27 61.54
N GLY A 719 51.29 24.83 62.05
CA GLY A 719 51.21 26.23 62.48
C GLY A 719 50.91 27.24 61.38
N LYS A 720 50.54 26.79 60.17
CA LYS A 720 50.13 27.70 59.08
C LYS A 720 48.72 28.23 59.32
N ILE A 721 48.49 29.50 58.94
CA ILE A 721 47.14 30.09 58.95
C ILE A 721 46.23 29.38 57.94
N LEU A 722 44.94 29.31 58.23
CA LEU A 722 43.95 28.56 57.44
C LEU A 722 43.99 28.90 55.94
N LYS A 723 44.19 30.18 55.59
CA LYS A 723 44.32 30.63 54.21
C LYS A 723 45.48 29.94 53.48
N THR A 724 46.70 30.05 54.00
CA THR A 724 47.90 29.43 53.41
C THR A 724 47.86 27.90 53.49
N ALA A 725 47.34 27.36 54.61
CA ALA A 725 47.16 25.93 54.78
C ALA A 725 46.17 25.36 53.76
N SER A 726 45.08 26.08 53.47
CA SER A 726 44.10 25.69 52.45
C SER A 726 44.73 25.62 51.07
N GLU A 727 45.43 26.66 50.62
CA GLU A 727 46.04 26.69 49.29
C GLU A 727 47.10 25.59 49.11
N THR A 728 47.92 25.37 50.14
CA THR A 728 48.91 24.30 50.14
C THR A 728 48.23 22.93 50.15
N GLY A 729 47.17 22.75 50.94
CA GLY A 729 46.40 21.52 51.04
C GLY A 729 45.76 21.12 49.72
N PHE A 730 45.09 22.05 49.04
CA PHE A 730 44.51 21.83 47.71
C PHE A 730 45.58 21.42 46.67
N ASN A 731 46.71 22.14 46.61
CA ASN A 731 47.77 21.84 45.64
C ASN A 731 48.38 20.45 45.86
N LYS A 732 48.56 20.04 47.13
CA LYS A 732 49.15 18.73 47.46
C LYS A 732 48.15 17.57 47.32
N ALA A 733 46.86 17.80 47.52
CA ALA A 733 45.82 16.78 47.35
C ALA A 733 45.48 16.53 45.87
N TRP A 734 45.74 17.51 44.99
CA TRP A 734 45.35 17.48 43.58
C TRP A 734 45.82 16.24 42.82
N SER A 735 47.10 15.84 42.95
CA SER A 735 47.63 14.69 42.22
C SER A 735 46.89 13.40 42.58
N SER A 736 46.71 13.13 43.88
CA SER A 736 46.00 11.94 44.37
C SER A 736 44.54 11.91 43.92
N ILE A 737 43.84 13.05 43.98
CA ILE A 737 42.43 13.17 43.56
C ILE A 737 42.30 12.95 42.06
N ARG A 738 43.18 13.57 41.27
CA ARG A 738 43.18 13.42 39.82
C ARG A 738 43.47 11.96 39.43
N ASP A 739 44.52 11.38 39.97
CA ASP A 739 44.99 10.05 39.55
C ASP A 739 43.97 8.95 39.93
N GLY A 740 43.34 9.05 41.12
CA GLY A 740 42.27 8.12 41.53
C GLY A 740 41.00 8.23 40.67
N ASN A 741 40.55 9.46 40.38
CA ASN A 741 39.37 9.67 39.54
C ASN A 741 39.62 9.30 38.07
N ILE A 742 40.81 9.58 37.52
CA ILE A 742 41.17 9.15 36.16
C ILE A 742 41.16 7.62 36.05
N SER A 743 41.71 6.90 37.02
CA SER A 743 41.67 5.44 37.01
C SER A 743 40.23 4.91 36.96
N THR A 744 39.33 5.50 37.75
CA THR A 744 37.91 5.11 37.77
C THR A 744 37.19 5.49 36.47
N LEU A 745 37.53 6.64 35.86
CA LEU A 745 37.00 7.02 34.55
C LEU A 745 37.45 6.07 33.44
N ILE A 746 38.68 5.56 33.49
CA ILE A 746 39.16 4.52 32.56
C ILE A 746 38.32 3.24 32.73
N THR A 747 38.06 2.81 33.97
CA THR A 747 37.16 1.67 34.23
C THR A 747 35.76 1.91 33.67
N CYS A 748 35.20 3.11 33.86
CA CYS A 748 33.90 3.48 33.29
C CYS A 748 33.92 3.43 31.75
N ALA A 749 34.99 3.89 31.10
CA ALA A 749 35.12 3.84 29.65
C ALA A 749 35.14 2.39 29.12
N VAL A 750 35.87 1.50 29.80
CA VAL A 750 35.91 0.06 29.45
C VAL A 750 34.53 -0.57 29.62
N LEU A 751 33.86 -0.31 30.76
CA LEU A 751 32.52 -0.81 31.02
C LEU A 751 31.48 -0.25 30.04
N PHE A 752 31.64 0.99 29.59
CA PHE A 752 30.75 1.60 28.61
C PHE A 752 30.89 0.95 27.22
N VAL A 753 32.13 0.70 26.78
CA VAL A 753 32.37 0.10 25.46
C VAL A 753 31.91 -1.37 25.43
N ILE A 754 32.29 -2.16 26.44
CA ILE A 754 32.11 -3.62 26.43
C ILE A 754 30.80 -4.05 27.11
N GLY A 755 30.27 -3.25 28.04
CA GLY A 755 29.12 -3.64 28.86
C GLY A 755 27.79 -3.66 28.10
N THR A 756 26.84 -4.41 28.64
CA THR A 756 25.43 -4.41 28.22
C THR A 756 24.75 -3.08 28.58
N SER A 757 23.53 -2.85 28.08
CA SER A 757 22.69 -1.67 28.40
C SER A 757 22.66 -1.33 29.90
N ILE A 758 22.44 -2.34 30.75
CA ILE A 758 22.43 -2.21 32.21
C ILE A 758 23.78 -1.73 32.75
N VAL A 759 24.89 -2.32 32.29
CA VAL A 759 26.26 -1.98 32.73
C VAL A 759 26.70 -0.61 32.22
N ARG A 760 26.27 -0.24 31.00
CA ARG A 760 26.49 1.10 30.42
C ARG A 760 25.81 2.17 31.27
N GLY A 761 24.57 1.93 31.73
CA GLY A 761 23.87 2.82 32.65
C GLY A 761 24.65 3.05 33.96
N PHE A 762 25.21 1.99 34.54
CA PHE A 762 26.12 2.10 35.70
C PHE A 762 27.38 2.93 35.38
N ALA A 763 28.04 2.66 34.25
CA ALA A 763 29.26 3.35 33.86
C ALA A 763 29.05 4.87 33.64
N ILE A 764 27.97 5.26 32.95
CA ILE A 764 27.65 6.67 32.66
C ILE A 764 27.30 7.42 33.96
N THR A 765 26.46 6.83 34.81
CA THR A 765 26.06 7.46 36.09
C THR A 765 27.27 7.64 37.01
N LEU A 766 28.14 6.64 37.09
CA LEU A 766 29.38 6.70 37.85
C LEU A 766 30.35 7.77 37.31
N ALA A 767 30.58 7.79 35.99
CA ALA A 767 31.46 8.76 35.33
C ALA A 767 30.96 10.20 35.52
N THR A 768 29.66 10.44 35.31
CA THR A 768 29.01 11.73 35.56
C THR A 768 29.21 12.15 37.02
N GLY A 769 29.02 11.21 37.95
CA GLY A 769 29.29 11.43 39.36
C GLY A 769 30.73 11.82 39.65
N ILE A 770 31.71 11.19 39.01
CA ILE A 770 33.12 11.55 39.18
C ILE A 770 33.37 12.98 38.71
N PHE A 771 32.89 13.37 37.53
CA PHE A 771 33.06 14.73 37.01
C PHE A 771 32.45 15.80 37.94
N ILE A 772 31.22 15.57 38.42
CA ILE A 772 30.57 16.51 39.35
C ILE A 772 31.31 16.54 40.69
N SER A 773 31.80 15.40 41.19
CA SER A 773 32.53 15.37 42.47
C SER A 773 33.84 16.15 42.40
N MET A 774 34.60 16.00 41.31
CA MET A 774 35.80 16.77 41.07
C MET A 774 35.47 18.26 40.97
N PHE A 775 34.45 18.63 40.18
CA PHE A 775 34.01 20.01 40.04
C PHE A 775 33.63 20.63 41.39
N THR A 776 32.80 19.96 42.18
CA THR A 776 32.35 20.46 43.49
C THR A 776 33.51 20.56 44.49
N ALA A 777 34.41 19.57 44.57
CA ALA A 777 35.55 19.63 45.48
C ALA A 777 36.58 20.73 45.09
N ILE A 778 36.90 20.89 43.81
CA ILE A 778 37.96 21.81 43.37
C ILE A 778 37.48 23.26 43.31
N ILE A 779 36.20 23.47 42.98
CA ILE A 779 35.64 24.81 42.75
C ILE A 779 34.78 25.23 43.95
N VAL A 780 33.73 24.48 44.27
CA VAL A 780 32.76 24.86 45.31
C VAL A 780 33.41 24.81 46.70
N THR A 781 33.97 23.66 47.11
CA THR A 781 34.64 23.52 48.42
C THR A 781 35.80 24.50 48.55
N ARG A 782 36.63 24.65 47.52
CA ARG A 782 37.76 25.60 47.53
C ARG A 782 37.31 27.04 47.69
N TRP A 783 36.25 27.44 47.00
CA TRP A 783 35.69 28.78 47.14
C TRP A 783 35.13 29.02 48.54
N MET A 784 34.36 28.06 49.08
CA MET A 784 33.79 28.15 50.42
C MET A 784 34.87 28.25 51.49
N ILE A 785 35.92 27.42 51.43
CA ILE A 785 37.03 27.46 52.39
C ILE A 785 37.77 28.79 52.33
N ARG A 786 38.00 29.36 51.14
CA ARG A 786 38.61 30.69 51.02
C ARG A 786 37.77 31.76 51.70
N LYS A 787 36.46 31.72 51.53
CA LYS A 787 35.54 32.66 52.19
C LYS A 787 35.52 32.50 53.70
N VAL A 788 35.48 31.26 54.20
CA VAL A 788 35.56 30.99 55.63
C VAL A 788 36.91 31.42 56.20
N ALA A 789 38.01 31.26 55.45
CA ALA A 789 39.35 31.67 55.87
C ALA A 789 39.54 33.19 55.98
N ASP A 790 38.70 33.98 55.28
CA ASP A 790 38.69 35.45 55.38
C ASP A 790 37.74 35.96 56.48
N MET A 791 36.98 35.08 57.16
CA MET A 791 36.06 35.43 58.25
C MET A 791 36.73 35.31 59.64
N PRO A 792 36.28 36.07 60.66
CA PRO A 792 36.82 35.99 62.02
C PRO A 792 36.64 34.61 62.69
N ILE A 793 35.74 33.77 62.15
CA ILE A 793 35.57 32.38 62.61
C ILE A 793 36.80 31.51 62.32
N ALA A 794 37.64 31.90 61.36
CA ALA A 794 38.88 31.21 61.00
C ALA A 794 39.90 31.21 62.14
N GLU A 795 39.86 32.19 63.05
CA GLU A 795 40.81 32.31 64.17
C GLU A 795 40.59 31.21 65.23
N LYS A 796 39.39 30.61 65.27
CA LYS A 796 39.04 29.52 66.17
C LYS A 796 39.49 28.17 65.61
N MET A 797 40.80 27.90 65.70
CA MET A 797 41.44 26.69 65.14
C MET A 797 40.84 25.36 65.64
N GLY A 798 40.25 25.34 66.83
CA GLY A 798 39.54 24.17 67.38
C GLY A 798 38.32 23.72 66.56
N LEU A 799 37.76 24.58 65.71
CA LEU A 799 36.66 24.25 64.79
C LEU A 799 37.13 23.43 63.58
N PHE A 800 38.45 23.44 63.28
CA PHE A 800 39.04 22.80 62.10
C PHE A 800 39.94 21.61 62.46
N VAL A 801 40.65 21.67 63.59
CA VAL A 801 41.58 20.62 64.05
C VAL A 801 41.40 20.37 65.54
N SER A 802 41.25 19.09 65.94
CA SER A 802 41.20 18.68 67.34
C SER A 802 42.54 18.96 68.04
N GLY A 803 42.53 19.63 69.19
CA GLY A 803 43.74 19.88 69.99
C GLY A 803 44.62 21.05 69.50
N ALA A 804 44.19 21.82 68.50
CA ALA A 804 44.91 23.02 68.08
C ALA A 804 44.72 24.16 69.10
N LYS A 805 45.79 24.60 69.76
CA LYS A 805 45.76 25.77 70.66
C LYS A 805 45.46 27.03 69.83
N ALA A 806 44.52 27.84 70.29
CA ALA A 806 44.32 29.19 69.75
C ALA A 806 45.65 29.95 69.87
N ARG A 807 46.09 30.60 68.79
CA ARG A 807 47.28 31.44 68.83
C ARG A 807 46.96 32.59 69.80
N GLN A 808 47.69 32.68 70.91
CA GLN A 808 47.75 33.94 71.65
C GLN A 808 48.43 34.94 70.71
N ASN A 809 47.70 36.00 70.36
CA ASN A 809 48.24 37.09 69.54
C ASN A 809 49.51 37.65 70.22
N PRO A 810 50.57 37.99 69.47
CA PRO A 810 51.50 39.00 69.97
C PRO A 810 50.81 40.37 70.08
#